data_AF-A0A930UXS6-F1
#
_entry.id   AF-A0A930UXS6-F1
#
_cell.length_a   1.000
_cell.length_b   1.000
_cell.length_c   1.000
_cell.angle_alpha   90.00
_cell.angle_beta   90.00
_cell.angle_gamma   90.00
#
_symmetry.space_group_name_H-M   'P 1'
#
loop_
_entity.id
_entity.type
_entity.pdbx_description
1 polymer ?
#
loop_
_entity_poly.entity_id
_entity_poly.type
_entity_poly.pdbx_seq_one_letter_code
_entity_poly.pdbx_strand_id
1 'polypeptide(L)'
;MTRSARVLLVLPLACALAALGLGGPRAEAGPVVAGTESPGASSPGTGRQMLTLQLADDGLHVLASSPAARYATTPRGTAPGVSTAAVVVADDAGRTVRRTAAVPLVVRAELPVRPGGRLTGRTMRAGSPVFRVIVPADLEPSRIVVRSDGRRYVAVGADARPSRRVDARRGVTRVDLPGFPLGPMANRLNVVILGDGYTQGQHDAFVRDAADVADSLFATKPYSSYRDSVNVLAGFAVSDEAGADHPAYSSGCSDTSPSPTCCPDSAAGSTASFVSTRYDSTYCSYGIERLLVPTDSERLVNDADLVLPDWDQILVVVNDPEYGGSGGAFATTSRHASGVAVMKHELGHSLLGLDDEYTTYTPGYPPCSDEVGSARESCLPNITDVTDRSSLKWRRWVDDATPVPTSSPRAASVVGLFRGGHYSPDTWYRPCDDCLMRSLGRPMGAVESEQLPLRLFSSESEGGFGLSLVDLGSASPLPSATVGSEVGSPTSFAAKVVSEQPGPATHLTWSVDGTPVVDRVVDTGTKRFTWSPEATGTHTVSLTAVAQPGTLHADDVEATESGLTWTVDVSAGAGGTGEALGPPKGRGKRYARPADARDCSRGSLAVRLGRPAGAARARTMIMKVDGTRTKKITRRFERTVRLPLPDAATRVDVVVRRVSASALTVSRRYDVC
;
A
#
# COMPACT_ATOMS: atom_id res chain seq x y z
N MET A 1 12.96 -69.54 5.46
CA MET A 1 13.29 -69.81 4.04
C MET A 1 12.09 -70.47 3.38
N THR A 2 11.79 -70.08 2.12
CA THR A 2 10.61 -70.44 1.29
C THR A 2 9.31 -69.72 1.70
N ARG A 3 8.42 -69.22 0.82
CA ARG A 3 8.28 -69.27 -0.65
C ARG A 3 7.21 -68.24 -1.08
N SER A 4 7.35 -67.73 -2.31
CA SER A 4 6.31 -67.40 -3.31
C SER A 4 5.06 -66.56 -2.96
N ALA A 5 4.79 -65.51 -3.74
CA ALA A 5 3.81 -65.56 -4.82
C ALA A 5 3.79 -64.26 -5.65
N ARG A 6 3.39 -64.42 -6.91
CA ARG A 6 3.39 -63.48 -8.02
C ARG A 6 1.91 -63.26 -8.42
N VAL A 7 1.64 -62.13 -9.09
CA VAL A 7 0.74 -61.99 -10.27
C VAL A 7 -0.71 -61.43 -10.09
N LEU A 8 -0.93 -60.40 -10.94
CA LEU A 8 -2.10 -60.01 -11.78
C LEU A 8 -3.11 -58.93 -11.37
N LEU A 9 -3.22 -58.02 -12.35
CA LEU A 9 -4.13 -56.94 -12.63
C LEU A 9 -5.43 -57.46 -13.28
N VAL A 10 -6.63 -57.04 -12.83
CA VAL A 10 -7.86 -56.96 -13.65
C VAL A 10 -8.85 -55.94 -13.04
N LEU A 11 -9.21 -54.90 -13.81
CA LEU A 11 -10.53 -54.24 -13.85
C LEU A 11 -11.31 -54.90 -15.02
N PRO A 12 -12.66 -55.06 -15.05
CA PRO A 12 -13.56 -53.89 -15.19
C PRO A 12 -15.07 -54.06 -14.80
N LEU A 13 -15.83 -52.95 -14.99
CA LEU A 13 -17.22 -52.81 -15.49
C LEU A 13 -18.50 -53.07 -14.62
N ALA A 14 -19.19 -51.95 -14.34
CA ALA A 14 -20.57 -51.56 -14.72
C ALA A 14 -21.86 -52.35 -14.33
N CYS A 15 -22.86 -51.53 -13.96
CA CYS A 15 -24.28 -51.48 -14.41
C CYS A 15 -25.45 -51.78 -13.43
N ALA A 16 -26.24 -50.71 -13.19
CA ALA A 16 -27.69 -50.55 -13.46
C ALA A 16 -28.81 -51.03 -12.49
N LEU A 17 -29.61 -50.01 -12.09
CA LEU A 17 -31.08 -49.90 -11.96
C LEU A 17 -31.90 -50.80 -10.99
N ALA A 18 -32.71 -50.13 -10.13
CA ALA A 18 -34.19 -50.14 -10.22
C ALA A 18 -34.84 -49.09 -9.29
N ALA A 19 -35.97 -48.54 -9.75
CA ALA A 19 -36.75 -47.44 -9.21
C ALA A 19 -37.99 -47.90 -8.41
N LEU A 20 -38.61 -46.97 -7.67
CA LEU A 20 -40.05 -46.79 -7.30
C LEU A 20 -40.06 -45.74 -6.14
N GLY A 21 -40.80 -44.63 -6.07
CA GLY A 21 -42.01 -44.14 -6.73
C GLY A 21 -42.98 -43.61 -5.66
N LEU A 22 -43.72 -42.50 -5.94
CA LEU A 22 -44.79 -41.79 -5.18
C LEU A 22 -44.33 -40.51 -4.43
N GLY A 23 -44.84 -39.28 -4.64
CA GLY A 23 -45.87 -38.74 -5.55
C GLY A 23 -46.66 -37.55 -4.94
N GLY A 24 -46.45 -36.32 -5.46
CA GLY A 24 -47.47 -35.24 -5.62
C GLY A 24 -47.50 -34.06 -4.61
N PRO A 25 -48.11 -32.88 -4.95
CA PRO A 25 -48.50 -32.35 -6.27
C PRO A 25 -47.92 -30.96 -6.62
N ARG A 26 -48.08 -30.61 -7.91
CA ARG A 26 -47.72 -29.35 -8.60
C ARG A 26 -48.59 -28.15 -8.21
N ALA A 27 -48.02 -26.96 -8.33
CA ALA A 27 -48.73 -25.73 -8.73
C ALA A 27 -47.91 -25.02 -9.83
N GLU A 28 -48.54 -24.80 -10.98
CA GLU A 28 -48.03 -24.01 -12.11
C GLU A 28 -48.32 -22.51 -11.90
N ALA A 29 -47.36 -21.65 -12.26
CA ALA A 29 -47.62 -20.26 -12.66
C ALA A 29 -46.55 -19.84 -13.69
N GLY A 30 -47.01 -19.25 -14.80
CA GLY A 30 -46.29 -19.07 -16.06
C GLY A 30 -45.19 -17.98 -16.11
N PRO A 31 -44.76 -17.62 -17.33
CA PRO A 31 -43.48 -16.95 -17.58
C PRO A 31 -43.59 -15.45 -17.33
N VAL A 32 -42.74 -14.92 -16.44
CA VAL A 32 -42.50 -13.48 -16.36
C VAL A 32 -41.31 -13.15 -17.24
N VAL A 33 -41.61 -12.52 -18.37
CA VAL A 33 -40.66 -11.84 -19.25
C VAL A 33 -39.98 -10.73 -18.44
N ALA A 34 -38.76 -10.99 -17.97
CA ALA A 34 -37.87 -9.94 -17.47
C ALA A 34 -37.01 -9.48 -18.66
N GLY A 35 -37.32 -8.29 -19.16
CA GLY A 35 -36.60 -7.65 -20.24
C GLY A 35 -35.11 -7.58 -19.96
N THR A 36 -34.33 -8.06 -20.92
CA THR A 36 -32.90 -7.81 -21.05
C THR A 36 -32.69 -6.33 -21.32
N GLU A 37 -32.48 -5.52 -20.28
CA GLU A 37 -31.73 -4.26 -20.45
C GLU A 37 -30.26 -4.63 -20.58
N SER A 38 -29.80 -4.66 -21.83
CA SER A 38 -28.38 -4.68 -22.19
C SER A 38 -27.71 -3.47 -21.52
N PRO A 39 -26.66 -3.63 -20.69
CA PRO A 39 -25.89 -2.50 -20.22
C PRO A 39 -25.25 -1.86 -21.45
N GLY A 40 -25.65 -0.63 -21.76
CA GLY A 40 -25.03 0.16 -22.81
C GLY A 40 -23.52 0.14 -22.63
N ALA A 41 -22.82 -0.17 -23.72
CA ALA A 41 -21.37 -0.26 -23.78
C ALA A 41 -20.72 0.97 -23.17
N SER A 42 -20.24 0.83 -21.94
CA SER A 42 -19.22 1.71 -21.39
C SER A 42 -17.96 1.51 -22.23
N SER A 43 -17.31 2.61 -22.62
CA SER A 43 -15.94 2.62 -23.15
C SER A 43 -15.07 1.59 -22.40
N PRO A 44 -14.20 0.81 -23.08
CA PRO A 44 -13.45 -0.27 -22.44
C PRO A 44 -12.59 0.31 -21.32
N GLY A 45 -13.08 0.17 -20.09
CA GLY A 45 -12.33 0.52 -18.89
C GLY A 45 -11.20 -0.49 -18.75
N THR A 46 -9.98 0.01 -18.66
CA THR A 46 -8.77 -0.73 -18.33
C THR A 46 -8.87 -1.29 -16.91
N GLY A 47 -9.64 -2.35 -16.72
CA GLY A 47 -9.66 -3.08 -15.46
C GLY A 47 -8.26 -3.60 -15.14
N ARG A 48 -7.91 -3.66 -13.86
CA ARG A 48 -6.74 -4.39 -13.35
C ARG A 48 -7.24 -5.51 -12.41
N GLN A 49 -6.40 -6.49 -12.14
CA GLN A 49 -6.61 -7.51 -11.11
C GLN A 49 -5.29 -7.76 -10.39
N MET A 50 -5.34 -8.09 -9.10
CA MET A 50 -4.16 -8.51 -8.35
C MET A 50 -4.09 -10.03 -8.32
N LEU A 51 -2.89 -10.58 -8.50
CA LEU A 51 -2.59 -12.01 -8.31
C LEU A 51 -1.70 -12.17 -7.09
N THR A 52 -2.07 -13.08 -6.20
CA THR A 52 -1.23 -13.54 -5.08
C THR A 52 -0.57 -14.85 -5.48
N LEU A 53 0.75 -14.91 -5.41
CA LEU A 53 1.60 -16.00 -5.90
C LEU A 53 2.43 -16.54 -4.75
N GLN A 54 2.64 -17.86 -4.69
CA GLN A 54 3.55 -18.48 -3.74
C GLN A 54 4.63 -19.25 -4.48
N LEU A 55 5.89 -19.02 -4.11
CA LEU A 55 6.97 -19.88 -4.54
C LEU A 55 7.21 -20.95 -3.45
N ALA A 56 7.15 -22.22 -3.82
CA ALA A 56 7.41 -23.35 -2.95
C ALA A 56 8.45 -24.27 -3.61
N ASP A 57 8.98 -25.23 -2.85
CA ASP A 57 10.00 -26.17 -3.35
C ASP A 57 9.52 -26.98 -4.57
N ASP A 58 8.20 -27.19 -4.67
CA ASP A 58 7.54 -27.93 -5.75
C ASP A 58 7.15 -27.06 -6.95
N GLY A 59 7.24 -25.73 -6.85
CA GLY A 59 6.96 -24.82 -7.97
C GLY A 59 6.36 -23.47 -7.59
N LEU A 60 5.73 -22.83 -8.59
CA LEU A 60 5.05 -21.54 -8.42
C LEU A 60 3.54 -21.77 -8.46
N HIS A 61 2.82 -21.28 -7.45
CA HIS A 61 1.38 -21.44 -7.28
C HIS A 61 0.66 -20.09 -7.32
N VAL A 62 -0.54 -20.02 -7.91
CA VAL A 62 -1.42 -18.84 -7.81
C VAL A 62 -2.48 -19.09 -6.76
N LEU A 63 -2.40 -18.37 -5.64
CA LEU A 63 -3.24 -18.58 -4.47
C LEU A 63 -4.61 -17.92 -4.62
N ALA A 64 -4.61 -16.64 -5.00
CA ALA A 64 -5.83 -15.82 -5.02
C ALA A 64 -5.79 -14.76 -6.13
N SER A 65 -6.98 -14.29 -6.53
CA SER A 65 -7.14 -13.08 -7.34
C SER A 65 -8.19 -12.15 -6.76
N SER A 66 -7.95 -10.84 -6.85
CA SER A 66 -8.88 -9.81 -6.40
C SER A 66 -9.12 -8.74 -7.48
N PRO A 67 -10.36 -8.24 -7.67
CA PRO A 67 -10.65 -7.19 -8.63
C PRO A 67 -9.97 -5.88 -8.24
N ALA A 68 -9.29 -5.21 -9.18
CA ALA A 68 -8.51 -4.03 -8.81
C ALA A 68 -9.33 -2.74 -8.58
N ALA A 69 -10.65 -2.83 -8.52
CA ALA A 69 -11.53 -1.67 -8.26
C ALA A 69 -11.28 -1.01 -6.88
N ARG A 70 -10.41 -1.59 -6.03
CA ARG A 70 -10.06 -1.09 -4.70
C ARG A 70 -8.64 -0.50 -4.58
N TYR A 71 -7.86 -0.44 -5.66
CA TYR A 71 -6.46 0.03 -5.64
C TYR A 71 -6.32 1.41 -6.29
N ALA A 72 -5.34 2.18 -5.84
CA ALA A 72 -4.97 3.42 -6.52
C ALA A 72 -4.55 3.13 -7.97
N THR A 73 -5.14 3.85 -8.93
CA THR A 73 -4.92 3.60 -10.37
C THR A 73 -3.61 4.18 -10.91
N THR A 74 -2.92 5.01 -10.11
CA THR A 74 -1.69 5.71 -10.50
C THR A 74 -0.46 4.89 -10.11
N PRO A 75 0.38 4.43 -11.07
CA PRO A 75 1.62 3.72 -10.75
C PRO A 75 2.57 4.61 -9.94
N ARG A 76 3.28 4.03 -8.97
CA ARG A 76 4.48 4.65 -8.38
C ARG A 76 5.66 4.55 -9.37
N GLY A 77 6.60 5.50 -9.33
CA GLY A 77 7.67 5.66 -10.33
C GLY A 77 8.54 4.40 -10.54
N THR A 78 9.12 4.24 -11.74
CA THR A 78 9.95 3.07 -12.13
C THR A 78 11.42 3.46 -12.30
N ALA A 79 12.39 2.67 -11.81
CA ALA A 79 13.82 2.81 -12.13
C ALA A 79 14.45 1.59 -12.86
N PRO A 80 15.53 1.79 -13.67
CA PRO A 80 16.39 0.80 -14.34
C PRO A 80 17.53 0.21 -13.44
N GLY A 81 18.23 -0.84 -13.90
CA GLY A 81 19.41 -1.45 -13.21
C GLY A 81 19.18 -2.63 -12.25
N VAL A 82 20.23 -3.43 -12.01
CA VAL A 82 20.40 -4.61 -11.13
C VAL A 82 19.75 -5.94 -11.57
N SER A 83 20.49 -7.05 -11.40
CA SER A 83 20.25 -8.43 -11.84
C SER A 83 19.22 -9.18 -10.98
N THR A 84 18.44 -10.08 -11.61
CA THR A 84 16.99 -10.13 -11.35
C THR A 84 16.40 -11.53 -11.34
N ALA A 85 15.45 -11.81 -10.43
CA ALA A 85 14.36 -12.69 -10.80
C ALA A 85 13.37 -11.95 -11.74
N ALA A 86 12.82 -12.61 -12.77
CA ALA A 86 11.95 -12.00 -13.78
C ALA A 86 10.63 -12.77 -13.92
N VAL A 87 9.50 -12.09 -13.70
CA VAL A 87 8.16 -12.62 -13.98
C VAL A 87 7.80 -12.39 -15.45
N VAL A 88 7.33 -13.40 -16.16
CA VAL A 88 6.87 -13.32 -17.55
C VAL A 88 5.47 -13.88 -17.62
N VAL A 89 4.54 -13.10 -18.17
CA VAL A 89 3.17 -13.56 -18.43
C VAL A 89 3.02 -13.84 -19.91
N ALA A 90 2.54 -15.04 -20.23
CA ALA A 90 2.36 -15.51 -21.60
C ALA A 90 0.91 -15.91 -21.87
N ASP A 91 0.50 -15.82 -23.14
CA ASP A 91 -0.81 -16.25 -23.63
C ASP A 91 -0.86 -17.77 -23.89
N ASP A 92 -2.04 -18.26 -24.30
CA ASP A 92 -2.30 -19.68 -24.63
C ASP A 92 -1.38 -20.24 -25.72
N ALA A 93 -0.80 -19.36 -26.55
CA ALA A 93 0.14 -19.70 -27.60
C ALA A 93 1.61 -19.65 -27.14
N GLY A 94 1.87 -19.38 -25.86
CA GLY A 94 3.21 -19.26 -25.29
C GLY A 94 3.95 -17.98 -25.68
N ARG A 95 3.27 -17.00 -26.29
CA ARG A 95 3.86 -15.71 -26.64
C ARG A 95 3.96 -14.86 -25.38
N THR A 96 5.11 -14.24 -25.18
CA THR A 96 5.33 -13.31 -24.07
C THR A 96 4.46 -12.09 -24.27
N VAL A 97 3.45 -11.92 -23.42
CA VAL A 97 2.56 -10.75 -23.47
C VAL A 97 3.17 -9.61 -22.65
N ARG A 98 3.80 -9.91 -21.51
CA ARG A 98 4.53 -8.93 -20.67
C ARG A 98 5.70 -9.57 -19.92
N ARG A 99 6.77 -8.78 -19.71
CA ARG A 99 8.00 -9.17 -19.00
C ARG A 99 8.33 -8.17 -17.90
N THR A 100 8.53 -8.68 -16.70
CA THR A 100 8.98 -8.01 -15.49
C THR A 100 10.52 -8.06 -15.43
N ALA A 101 11.15 -7.06 -14.80
CA ALA A 101 12.55 -7.12 -14.39
C ALA A 101 12.66 -7.07 -12.86
N ALA A 102 13.84 -7.43 -12.36
CA ALA A 102 14.35 -7.28 -10.99
C ALA A 102 13.38 -7.57 -9.85
N VAL A 103 13.23 -8.85 -9.53
CA VAL A 103 12.65 -9.30 -8.27
C VAL A 103 13.75 -9.97 -7.46
N PRO A 104 14.45 -9.29 -6.55
CA PRO A 104 14.90 -9.99 -5.36
C PRO A 104 13.63 -10.13 -4.51
N LEU A 105 12.99 -11.31 -4.43
CA LEU A 105 11.88 -11.74 -3.52
C LEU A 105 10.79 -10.72 -3.00
N VAL A 106 9.63 -10.47 -3.64
CA VAL A 106 8.67 -9.39 -3.20
C VAL A 106 7.43 -9.81 -2.42
N VAL A 107 6.72 -8.86 -1.78
CA VAL A 107 5.30 -9.00 -1.34
C VAL A 107 4.31 -8.13 -2.17
N ARG A 108 4.78 -7.22 -3.05
CA ARG A 108 4.00 -6.43 -4.06
C ARG A 108 4.84 -5.84 -5.22
N ALA A 109 4.42 -6.05 -6.48
CA ALA A 109 4.95 -5.40 -7.71
C ALA A 109 3.82 -4.92 -8.67
N GLU A 110 4.01 -3.80 -9.39
CA GLU A 110 2.95 -3.14 -10.21
C GLU A 110 3.26 -3.02 -11.71
N LEU A 111 2.58 -3.75 -12.63
CA LEU A 111 2.80 -3.65 -14.10
C LEU A 111 2.54 -2.25 -14.70
N PRO A 112 3.47 -1.67 -15.49
CA PRO A 112 3.19 -0.45 -16.26
C PRO A 112 2.21 -0.73 -17.40
N VAL A 113 1.49 0.32 -17.79
CA VAL A 113 0.40 0.27 -18.78
C VAL A 113 0.90 -0.13 -20.20
N ARG A 114 2.17 0.11 -20.54
CA ARG A 114 2.72 -0.14 -21.89
C ARG A 114 3.39 -1.52 -22.04
N PRO A 115 3.20 -2.24 -23.16
CA PRO A 115 3.96 -3.44 -23.47
C PRO A 115 5.47 -3.17 -23.40
N GLY A 116 6.23 -4.01 -22.69
CA GLY A 116 7.70 -3.91 -22.61
C GLY A 116 8.28 -3.00 -21.51
N GLY A 117 7.46 -2.44 -20.61
CA GLY A 117 7.96 -1.62 -19.49
C GLY A 117 8.61 -2.42 -18.35
N ARG A 118 9.58 -1.82 -17.66
CA ARG A 118 10.35 -2.41 -16.55
C ARG A 118 9.59 -2.32 -15.22
N LEU A 119 9.87 -3.25 -14.30
CA LEU A 119 9.30 -3.32 -12.96
C LEU A 119 10.34 -3.26 -11.86
N THR A 120 9.91 -2.74 -10.71
CA THR A 120 10.66 -2.63 -9.46
C THR A 120 9.99 -3.52 -8.40
N GLY A 121 10.74 -4.51 -7.88
CA GLY A 121 10.36 -5.37 -6.75
C GLY A 121 11.18 -5.07 -5.49
N ARG A 122 10.83 -5.71 -4.36
CA ARG A 122 11.47 -5.64 -3.02
C ARG A 122 11.83 -7.04 -2.56
N THR A 123 12.73 -7.20 -1.59
CA THR A 123 13.35 -8.48 -1.11
C THR A 123 12.67 -9.14 0.10
N MET A 124 12.72 -10.48 0.15
CA MET A 124 12.47 -11.40 1.27
C MET A 124 13.62 -12.43 1.28
N ARG A 125 13.77 -13.20 2.36
CA ARG A 125 14.61 -14.42 2.43
C ARG A 125 13.72 -15.68 2.48
N ALA A 126 14.30 -16.83 2.15
CA ALA A 126 13.58 -18.08 1.91
C ALA A 126 12.76 -18.60 3.11
N GLY A 127 11.50 -18.96 2.86
CA GLY A 127 10.53 -19.46 3.84
C GLY A 127 9.10 -19.02 3.44
N SER A 128 8.35 -19.89 2.76
CA SER A 128 7.00 -19.64 2.20
C SER A 128 6.78 -18.25 1.54
N PRO A 129 7.50 -17.92 0.46
CA PRO A 129 7.45 -16.61 -0.20
C PRO A 129 6.12 -16.38 -0.95
N VAL A 130 5.19 -15.68 -0.30
CA VAL A 130 3.97 -15.15 -0.93
C VAL A 130 4.22 -13.74 -1.47
N PHE A 131 3.88 -13.50 -2.74
CA PHE A 131 4.12 -12.25 -3.44
C PHE A 131 2.97 -11.82 -4.35
N ARG A 132 2.86 -10.52 -4.64
CA ARG A 132 1.74 -9.96 -5.41
C ARG A 132 2.17 -9.31 -6.72
N VAL A 133 1.37 -9.50 -7.77
CA VAL A 133 1.55 -8.85 -9.08
C VAL A 133 0.22 -8.27 -9.57
N ILE A 134 0.18 -6.96 -9.85
CA ILE A 134 -0.98 -6.34 -10.52
C ILE A 134 -0.90 -6.59 -12.02
N VAL A 135 -1.93 -7.21 -12.60
CA VAL A 135 -2.06 -7.45 -14.04
C VAL A 135 -3.32 -6.77 -14.61
N PRO A 136 -3.41 -6.48 -15.92
CA PRO A 136 -4.67 -6.06 -16.55
C PRO A 136 -5.79 -7.09 -16.35
N ALA A 137 -7.03 -6.65 -16.17
CA ALA A 137 -8.19 -7.52 -15.88
C ALA A 137 -8.70 -8.27 -17.12
N ASP A 138 -8.37 -7.79 -18.32
CA ASP A 138 -8.59 -8.47 -19.59
C ASP A 138 -7.54 -9.56 -19.86
N LEU A 139 -6.50 -9.64 -19.03
CA LEU A 139 -5.50 -10.69 -19.08
C LEU A 139 -6.00 -11.91 -18.31
N GLU A 140 -6.42 -12.96 -19.00
CA GLU A 140 -6.59 -14.29 -18.40
C GLU A 140 -5.24 -15.01 -18.48
N PRO A 141 -4.41 -15.03 -17.41
CA PRO A 141 -3.07 -15.61 -17.51
C PRO A 141 -3.17 -17.13 -17.64
N SER A 142 -2.87 -17.68 -18.81
CA SER A 142 -2.70 -19.13 -18.97
C SER A 142 -1.30 -19.60 -18.60
N ARG A 143 -0.36 -18.67 -18.39
CA ARG A 143 0.97 -19.01 -17.90
C ARG A 143 1.66 -17.84 -17.18
N ILE A 144 2.11 -18.08 -15.95
CA ILE A 144 3.00 -17.18 -15.20
C ILE A 144 4.35 -17.88 -15.06
N VAL A 145 5.43 -17.22 -15.45
CA VAL A 145 6.79 -17.74 -15.34
C VAL A 145 7.56 -16.84 -14.40
N VAL A 146 8.20 -17.37 -13.37
CA VAL A 146 9.14 -16.64 -12.51
C VAL A 146 10.52 -17.23 -12.75
N ARG A 147 11.52 -16.43 -13.06
CA ARG A 147 12.91 -16.90 -13.15
C ARG A 147 13.67 -16.32 -11.97
N SER A 148 14.37 -17.10 -11.13
CA SER A 148 15.25 -16.60 -10.05
C SER A 148 16.57 -17.36 -10.10
N ASP A 149 17.71 -16.70 -9.98
CA ASP A 149 19.05 -17.34 -9.88
C ASP A 149 19.32 -18.40 -10.94
N GLY A 150 18.93 -18.11 -12.19
CA GLY A 150 19.05 -19.04 -13.33
C GLY A 150 18.02 -20.18 -13.35
N ARG A 151 17.24 -20.37 -12.29
CA ARG A 151 16.12 -21.32 -12.22
C ARG A 151 14.84 -20.73 -12.81
N ARG A 152 14.00 -21.59 -13.40
CA ARG A 152 12.74 -21.22 -14.05
C ARG A 152 11.57 -21.94 -13.37
N TYR A 153 10.70 -21.19 -12.74
CA TYR A 153 9.44 -21.61 -12.13
C TYR A 153 8.27 -21.22 -13.03
N VAL A 154 7.24 -22.08 -13.14
CA VAL A 154 6.12 -21.89 -14.07
C VAL A 154 4.81 -22.34 -13.42
N ALA A 155 3.78 -21.50 -13.45
CA ALA A 155 2.38 -21.86 -13.23
C ALA A 155 1.65 -21.89 -14.60
N VAL A 156 0.82 -22.91 -14.89
CA VAL A 156 0.12 -23.08 -16.19
C VAL A 156 -1.38 -23.39 -16.04
N GLY A 157 -2.21 -22.79 -16.87
CA GLY A 157 -3.53 -23.27 -17.34
C GLY A 157 -4.68 -23.27 -16.33
N ALA A 158 -4.56 -24.03 -15.25
CA ALA A 158 -5.56 -24.17 -14.18
C ALA A 158 -5.01 -23.69 -12.83
N ASP A 159 -3.73 -23.92 -12.56
CA ASP A 159 -3.02 -23.42 -11.36
C ASP A 159 -2.76 -21.91 -11.43
N ALA A 160 -2.92 -21.31 -12.62
CA ALA A 160 -2.88 -19.87 -12.84
C ALA A 160 -4.23 -19.17 -12.53
N ARG A 161 -5.31 -19.95 -12.40
CA ARG A 161 -6.60 -19.47 -11.91
C ARG A 161 -6.62 -19.69 -10.39
N PRO A 162 -7.10 -18.72 -9.60
CA PRO A 162 -7.10 -18.84 -8.15
C PRO A 162 -7.87 -20.10 -7.72
N SER A 163 -7.21 -20.96 -6.96
CA SER A 163 -7.77 -22.22 -6.47
C SER A 163 -8.88 -21.99 -5.43
N ARG A 164 -8.93 -20.79 -4.82
CA ARG A 164 -9.91 -20.45 -3.78
C ARG A 164 -10.43 -19.02 -3.96
N ARG A 165 -11.76 -18.86 -4.02
CA ARG A 165 -12.39 -17.56 -3.70
C ARG A 165 -12.27 -17.38 -2.19
N VAL A 166 -11.63 -16.29 -1.76
CA VAL A 166 -11.50 -15.92 -0.33
C VAL A 166 -12.87 -16.04 0.34
N ASP A 167 -12.98 -16.95 1.31
CA ASP A 167 -14.24 -17.20 2.01
C ASP A 167 -14.55 -16.00 2.92
N ALA A 168 -15.50 -15.17 2.50
CA ALA A 168 -15.90 -13.94 3.19
C ALA A 168 -16.58 -14.16 4.56
N ARG A 169 -16.62 -15.41 5.07
CA ARG A 169 -17.43 -15.82 6.22
C ARG A 169 -16.77 -15.62 7.59
N ARG A 170 -15.47 -15.32 7.65
CA ARG A 170 -14.77 -14.81 8.85
C ARG A 170 -13.78 -13.72 8.43
N GLY A 171 -14.32 -12.54 8.12
CA GLY A 171 -13.55 -11.41 7.60
C GLY A 171 -12.76 -10.69 8.69
N VAL A 172 -11.64 -10.11 8.29
CA VAL A 172 -10.93 -9.08 9.06
C VAL A 172 -11.79 -7.80 9.12
N THR A 173 -11.83 -7.16 10.28
CA THR A 173 -12.52 -5.87 10.45
C THR A 173 -11.49 -4.75 10.45
N ARG A 174 -11.61 -3.80 9.52
CA ARG A 174 -10.75 -2.62 9.49
C ARG A 174 -10.98 -1.76 10.73
N VAL A 175 -9.88 -1.32 11.33
CA VAL A 175 -9.81 -0.43 12.47
C VAL A 175 -9.03 0.81 12.04
N ASP A 176 -9.66 1.98 12.17
CA ASP A 176 -8.99 3.26 12.00
C ASP A 176 -8.32 3.64 13.33
N LEU A 177 -6.99 3.78 13.34
CA LEU A 177 -6.24 4.13 14.54
C LEU A 177 -6.31 5.65 14.80
N PRO A 178 -6.60 6.09 16.05
CA PRO A 178 -6.54 7.50 16.41
C PRO A 178 -5.16 8.10 16.10
N GLY A 179 -5.14 9.36 15.66
CA GLY A 179 -3.89 10.08 15.38
C GLY A 179 -3.26 9.80 14.02
N PHE A 180 -3.71 8.81 13.24
CA PHE A 180 -3.15 8.47 11.93
C PHE A 180 -4.14 8.78 10.78
N PRO A 181 -4.34 10.06 10.41
CA PRO A 181 -5.19 10.40 9.27
C PRO A 181 -4.57 9.93 7.95
N LEU A 182 -5.39 9.39 7.07
CA LEU A 182 -4.91 8.86 5.79
C LEU A 182 -4.66 9.98 4.78
N GLY A 183 -3.46 9.99 4.20
CA GLY A 183 -3.11 10.74 2.99
C GLY A 183 -3.39 9.94 1.71
N PRO A 184 -3.07 10.51 0.53
CA PRO A 184 -3.21 9.82 -0.74
C PRO A 184 -2.41 8.51 -0.79
N MET A 185 -3.08 7.37 -0.98
CA MET A 185 -2.44 6.04 -0.95
C MET A 185 -1.28 5.91 -1.94
N ALA A 186 -1.35 6.60 -3.08
CA ALA A 186 -0.29 6.58 -4.07
C ALA A 186 1.00 7.28 -3.61
N ASN A 187 0.94 8.20 -2.64
CA ASN A 187 2.08 9.00 -2.18
C ASN A 187 2.37 8.83 -0.68
N ARG A 188 2.17 7.62 -0.14
CA ARG A 188 2.43 7.29 1.27
C ARG A 188 3.06 5.90 1.37
N LEU A 189 3.93 5.68 2.33
CA LEU A 189 4.18 4.33 2.82
C LEU A 189 2.91 3.86 3.53
N ASN A 190 2.29 2.78 3.06
CA ASN A 190 1.03 2.27 3.59
C ASN A 190 1.29 1.07 4.50
N VAL A 191 1.11 1.23 5.81
CA VAL A 191 1.35 0.18 6.81
C VAL A 191 0.02 -0.41 7.27
N VAL A 192 -0.06 -1.74 7.34
CA VAL A 192 -1.18 -2.48 7.93
C VAL A 192 -0.72 -3.25 9.15
N ILE A 193 -1.41 -3.07 10.27
CA ILE A 193 -1.20 -3.84 11.50
C ILE A 193 -2.30 -4.91 11.59
N LEU A 194 -1.93 -6.18 11.63
CA LEU A 194 -2.87 -7.29 11.79
C LEU A 194 -2.66 -7.95 13.16
N GLY A 195 -3.76 -8.38 13.78
CA GLY A 195 -3.72 -9.14 15.03
C GLY A 195 -3.81 -10.64 14.79
N ASP A 196 -3.01 -11.43 15.51
CA ASP A 196 -3.20 -12.88 15.65
C ASP A 196 -3.44 -13.28 17.09
N GLY A 197 -4.12 -14.40 17.32
CA GLY A 197 -4.46 -14.90 18.65
C GLY A 197 -5.46 -14.03 19.40
N TYR A 198 -6.15 -13.08 18.75
CA TYR A 198 -7.20 -12.29 19.41
C TYR A 198 -8.56 -12.91 19.13
N THR A 199 -9.22 -13.40 20.18
CA THR A 199 -10.60 -13.89 20.08
C THR A 199 -11.57 -12.72 19.84
N GLN A 200 -12.80 -13.03 19.41
CA GLN A 200 -13.84 -12.03 19.12
C GLN A 200 -14.08 -11.04 20.28
N GLY A 201 -13.93 -11.48 21.54
CA GLY A 201 -14.10 -10.65 22.73
C GLY A 201 -12.90 -9.74 23.07
N GLN A 202 -11.78 -9.90 22.36
CA GLN A 202 -10.52 -9.18 22.60
C GLN A 202 -10.27 -8.06 21.57
N HIS A 203 -11.31 -7.63 20.83
CA HIS A 203 -11.22 -6.50 19.89
C HIS A 203 -10.55 -5.27 20.52
N ASP A 204 -11.01 -4.83 21.69
CA ASP A 204 -10.49 -3.62 22.33
C ASP A 204 -9.07 -3.80 22.88
N ALA A 205 -8.64 -5.04 23.16
CA ALA A 205 -7.23 -5.32 23.45
C ALA A 205 -6.39 -5.11 22.20
N PHE A 206 -6.75 -5.74 21.09
CA PHE A 206 -6.06 -5.56 19.81
C PHE A 206 -5.96 -4.09 19.38
N VAL A 207 -7.05 -3.32 19.48
CA VAL A 207 -7.03 -1.89 19.09
C VAL A 207 -6.01 -1.11 19.92
N ARG A 208 -5.89 -1.40 21.22
CA ARG A 208 -4.88 -0.77 22.08
C ARG A 208 -3.48 -1.21 21.69
N ASP A 209 -3.25 -2.51 21.55
CA ASP A 209 -1.92 -3.03 21.23
C ASP A 209 -1.43 -2.52 19.84
N ALA A 210 -2.33 -2.44 18.85
CA ALA A 210 -2.04 -1.87 17.54
C ALA A 210 -1.78 -0.35 17.61
N ALA A 211 -2.52 0.39 18.44
CA ALA A 211 -2.27 1.81 18.66
C ALA A 211 -0.92 2.04 19.35
N ASP A 212 -0.58 1.26 20.36
CA ASP A 212 0.70 1.36 21.09
C ASP A 212 1.90 1.09 20.17
N VAL A 213 1.79 0.09 19.29
CA VAL A 213 2.78 -0.17 18.24
C VAL A 213 2.92 1.04 17.31
N ALA A 214 1.81 1.55 16.77
CA ALA A 214 1.83 2.68 15.85
C ALA A 214 2.40 3.95 16.50
N ASP A 215 1.89 4.33 17.68
CA ASP A 215 2.30 5.53 18.40
C ASP A 215 3.78 5.48 18.77
N SER A 216 4.25 4.35 19.29
CA SER A 216 5.66 4.22 19.69
C SER A 216 6.61 4.19 18.49
N LEU A 217 6.21 3.56 17.39
CA LEU A 217 6.99 3.55 16.15
C LEU A 217 7.14 4.98 15.62
N PHE A 218 6.04 5.71 15.45
CA PHE A 218 6.04 7.07 14.91
C PHE A 218 6.38 8.16 15.95
N ALA A 219 6.75 7.77 17.16
CA ALA A 219 7.42 8.62 18.15
C ALA A 219 8.96 8.45 18.14
N THR A 220 9.50 7.52 17.34
CA THR A 220 10.93 7.21 17.30
C THR A 220 11.57 7.65 15.99
N LYS A 221 12.74 8.28 16.03
CA LYS A 221 13.51 8.60 14.82
C LYS A 221 14.07 7.32 14.17
N PRO A 222 14.15 7.25 12.82
CA PRO A 222 13.78 8.31 11.88
C PRO A 222 12.28 8.37 11.57
N TYR A 223 11.48 7.35 11.91
CA TYR A 223 10.05 7.25 11.54
C TYR A 223 9.21 8.46 11.93
N SER A 224 9.44 9.00 13.14
CA SER A 224 8.74 10.19 13.63
C SER A 224 8.90 11.38 12.69
N SER A 225 10.06 11.50 12.03
CA SER A 225 10.33 12.61 11.12
C SER A 225 9.58 12.50 9.80
N TYR A 226 9.04 11.33 9.45
CA TYR A 226 8.35 11.09 8.18
C TYR A 226 6.87 10.76 8.37
N ARG A 227 6.29 11.12 9.52
CA ARG A 227 4.89 10.80 9.86
C ARG A 227 3.89 11.25 8.80
N ASP A 228 4.13 12.39 8.14
CA ASP A 228 3.29 12.91 7.06
C ASP A 228 3.33 12.07 5.77
N SER A 229 4.36 11.21 5.62
CA SER A 229 4.61 10.34 4.48
C SER A 229 4.13 8.91 4.70
N VAL A 230 3.46 8.61 5.83
CA VAL A 230 3.01 7.27 6.19
C VAL A 230 1.52 7.24 6.47
N ASN A 231 0.86 6.18 6.00
CA ASN A 231 -0.49 5.79 6.38
C ASN A 231 -0.41 4.56 7.27
N VAL A 232 -1.23 4.50 8.31
CA VAL A 232 -1.33 3.32 9.19
C VAL A 232 -2.79 2.94 9.34
N LEU A 233 -3.09 1.68 9.09
CA LEU A 233 -4.39 1.07 9.40
C LEU A 233 -4.20 -0.23 10.16
N ALA A 234 -5.22 -0.61 10.92
CA ALA A 234 -5.25 -1.89 11.60
C ALA A 234 -6.37 -2.79 11.07
N GLY A 235 -6.17 -4.10 11.17
CA GLY A 235 -7.15 -5.12 10.83
C GLY A 235 -7.32 -6.09 11.99
N PHE A 236 -8.49 -6.07 12.60
CA PHE A 236 -8.86 -7.02 13.63
C PHE A 236 -9.28 -8.34 12.96
N ALA A 237 -8.40 -9.33 13.04
CA ALA A 237 -8.65 -10.66 12.52
C ALA A 237 -8.96 -11.60 13.69
N VAL A 238 -10.13 -12.23 13.64
CA VAL A 238 -10.64 -13.05 14.74
C VAL A 238 -9.97 -14.42 14.70
N SER A 239 -9.35 -14.78 15.81
CA SER A 239 -8.85 -16.12 16.12
C SER A 239 -9.90 -16.94 16.90
N ASP A 240 -9.88 -18.26 16.75
CA ASP A 240 -10.75 -19.15 17.53
C ASP A 240 -10.27 -19.25 18.98
N GLU A 241 -8.96 -19.31 19.17
CA GLU A 241 -8.30 -19.35 20.47
C GLU A 241 -7.32 -18.19 20.65
N ALA A 242 -6.97 -17.91 21.91
CA ALA A 242 -5.99 -16.88 22.25
C ALA A 242 -4.59 -17.46 22.41
N GLY A 243 -3.56 -16.66 22.10
CA GLY A 243 -2.16 -17.05 22.22
C GLY A 243 -1.48 -17.31 20.88
N ALA A 244 -0.42 -18.10 20.94
CA ALA A 244 0.32 -18.66 19.82
C ALA A 244 0.70 -20.12 20.15
N ASP A 245 1.22 -20.84 19.17
CA ASP A 245 1.73 -22.18 19.37
C ASP A 245 3.10 -22.16 20.07
N HIS A 246 3.25 -23.03 21.06
CA HIS A 246 4.45 -23.26 21.86
C HIS A 246 4.89 -24.72 21.74
N PRO A 247 5.75 -25.07 20.76
CA PRO A 247 6.32 -26.40 20.67
C PRO A 247 7.22 -26.73 21.87
N ALA A 248 7.12 -27.96 22.40
CA ALA A 248 7.92 -28.37 23.55
C ALA A 248 9.38 -28.67 23.19
N TYR A 249 10.30 -28.36 24.09
CA TYR A 249 11.66 -28.85 24.03
C TYR A 249 11.71 -30.38 23.98
N SER A 250 12.49 -30.91 23.04
CA SER A 250 12.86 -32.31 23.00
C SER A 250 14.31 -32.46 22.56
N SER A 251 15.11 -33.17 23.35
CA SER A 251 16.54 -33.41 23.05
C SER A 251 16.79 -34.23 21.78
N GLY A 252 15.76 -34.89 21.25
CA GLY A 252 15.79 -35.61 19.98
C GLY A 252 15.12 -34.84 18.84
N CYS A 253 14.66 -33.61 19.06
CA CYS A 253 14.06 -32.80 18.03
C CYS A 253 15.11 -32.36 17.01
N SER A 254 14.81 -32.54 15.74
CA SER A 254 15.59 -32.03 14.62
C SER A 254 14.71 -31.20 13.66
N ASP A 255 13.54 -30.78 14.14
CA ASP A 255 12.58 -29.98 13.38
C ASP A 255 13.06 -28.53 13.36
N THR A 256 13.52 -28.09 12.19
CA THR A 256 13.89 -26.70 11.91
C THR A 256 12.98 -26.12 10.84
N SER A 257 11.73 -26.60 10.75
CA SER A 257 10.75 -26.04 9.84
C SER A 257 10.19 -24.71 10.36
N PRO A 258 9.50 -23.92 9.52
CA PRO A 258 8.83 -22.70 9.97
C PRO A 258 7.67 -22.96 10.94
N SER A 259 7.08 -24.16 10.91
CA SER A 259 5.94 -24.57 11.74
C SER A 259 6.25 -25.88 12.47
N PRO A 260 7.13 -25.84 13.48
CA PRO A 260 7.68 -27.05 14.06
C PRO A 260 6.74 -27.67 15.09
N THR A 261 6.81 -28.99 15.22
CA THR A 261 6.00 -29.76 16.20
C THR A 261 6.73 -30.01 17.52
N CYS A 262 8.04 -29.77 17.54
CA CYS A 262 8.91 -29.82 18.71
C CYS A 262 9.96 -28.73 18.60
N CYS A 263 10.63 -28.42 19.71
CA CYS A 263 11.71 -27.45 19.75
C CYS A 263 13.05 -28.14 20.09
N PRO A 264 14.12 -27.94 19.29
CA PRO A 264 15.46 -28.42 19.63
C PRO A 264 16.18 -27.54 20.67
N ASP A 265 15.69 -26.32 20.89
CA ASP A 265 16.28 -25.38 21.85
C ASP A 265 15.81 -25.69 23.29
N SER A 266 16.76 -25.92 24.19
CA SER A 266 16.52 -26.22 25.59
C SER A 266 15.91 -25.07 26.41
N ALA A 267 15.87 -23.86 25.85
CA ALA A 267 15.14 -22.74 26.44
C ALA A 267 13.61 -22.97 26.43
N ALA A 268 13.11 -23.77 25.48
CA ALA A 268 11.68 -24.03 25.36
C ALA A 268 11.16 -24.90 26.51
N GLY A 269 9.90 -24.68 26.89
CA GLY A 269 9.25 -25.47 27.93
C GLY A 269 9.11 -26.95 27.56
N SER A 270 8.96 -27.82 28.56
CA SER A 270 8.77 -29.27 28.34
C SER A 270 7.33 -29.68 27.99
N THR A 271 6.41 -28.71 27.87
CA THR A 271 4.99 -28.93 27.60
C THR A 271 4.60 -28.15 26.37
N ALA A 272 4.05 -28.84 25.37
CA ALA A 272 3.62 -28.22 24.14
C ALA A 272 2.21 -27.64 24.31
N SER A 273 1.93 -26.50 23.71
CA SER A 273 0.60 -25.90 23.62
C SER A 273 0.36 -25.48 22.18
N PHE A 274 -0.70 -25.97 21.56
CA PHE A 274 -1.10 -25.59 20.21
C PHE A 274 -2.53 -25.05 20.25
N VAL A 275 -2.76 -23.89 19.65
CA VAL A 275 -4.01 -23.13 19.69
C VAL A 275 -4.42 -22.73 18.28
N SER A 276 -5.73 -22.80 18.00
CA SER A 276 -6.23 -22.44 16.67
C SER A 276 -6.33 -20.91 16.51
N THR A 277 -5.28 -20.29 15.99
CA THR A 277 -5.24 -18.85 15.72
C THR A 277 -5.63 -18.50 14.28
N ARG A 278 -5.60 -17.20 13.93
CA ARG A 278 -5.96 -16.74 12.59
C ARG A 278 -4.84 -17.05 11.60
N TYR A 279 -3.59 -16.80 11.98
CA TYR A 279 -2.43 -16.95 11.11
C TYR A 279 -1.47 -18.07 11.53
N ASP A 280 -1.88 -18.89 12.49
CA ASP A 280 -1.13 -20.06 12.97
C ASP A 280 0.30 -19.65 13.40
N SER A 281 0.36 -18.57 14.19
CA SER A 281 1.62 -18.06 14.72
C SER A 281 2.22 -19.05 15.70
N THR A 282 3.50 -19.37 15.53
CA THR A 282 4.21 -20.34 16.37
C THR A 282 5.58 -19.82 16.78
N TYR A 283 5.98 -20.19 17.99
CA TYR A 283 7.34 -20.10 18.49
C TYR A 283 8.20 -21.26 17.96
N CYS A 284 9.50 -21.18 18.25
CA CYS A 284 10.50 -22.16 17.87
C CYS A 284 10.70 -22.36 16.36
N SER A 285 10.19 -21.47 15.51
CA SER A 285 10.43 -21.54 14.06
C SER A 285 11.93 -21.66 13.78
N TYR A 286 12.31 -22.53 12.84
CA TYR A 286 13.71 -22.83 12.51
C TYR A 286 14.58 -23.32 13.68
N GLY A 287 13.94 -23.82 14.75
CA GLY A 287 14.62 -24.34 15.93
C GLY A 287 15.12 -23.28 16.90
N ILE A 288 14.62 -22.03 16.80
CA ILE A 288 15.01 -20.91 17.66
C ILE A 288 13.82 -20.58 18.56
N GLU A 289 13.91 -20.89 19.85
CA GLU A 289 12.77 -20.84 20.80
C GLU A 289 11.94 -19.55 20.69
N ARG A 290 12.57 -18.38 20.82
CA ARG A 290 11.93 -17.06 20.76
C ARG A 290 11.49 -16.58 19.37
N LEU A 291 11.78 -17.33 18.30
CA LEU A 291 11.43 -16.91 16.95
C LEU A 291 9.94 -17.18 16.70
N LEU A 292 9.17 -16.10 16.65
CA LEU A 292 7.71 -16.12 16.53
C LEU A 292 7.29 -15.73 15.12
N VAL A 293 6.73 -16.67 14.36
CA VAL A 293 6.39 -16.48 12.94
C VAL A 293 4.91 -16.78 12.69
N PRO A 294 4.16 -15.89 12.00
CA PRO A 294 2.83 -16.20 11.47
C PRO A 294 2.98 -17.10 10.23
N THR A 295 2.61 -18.37 10.34
CA THR A 295 2.94 -19.37 9.31
C THR A 295 1.95 -19.41 8.14
N ASP A 296 0.69 -18.99 8.34
CA ASP A 296 -0.32 -18.82 7.28
C ASP A 296 -0.19 -17.44 6.61
N SER A 297 0.90 -17.27 5.87
CA SER A 297 1.23 -16.03 5.16
C SER A 297 0.26 -15.69 4.04
N GLU A 298 -0.39 -16.68 3.43
CA GLU A 298 -1.44 -16.47 2.43
C GLU A 298 -2.62 -15.72 3.05
N ARG A 299 -3.14 -16.24 4.18
CA ARG A 299 -4.27 -15.65 4.86
C ARG A 299 -3.95 -14.27 5.42
N LEU A 300 -2.73 -14.08 5.92
CA LEU A 300 -2.23 -12.78 6.36
C LEU A 300 -2.26 -11.73 5.25
N VAL A 301 -1.72 -12.06 4.07
CA VAL A 301 -1.72 -11.16 2.90
C VAL A 301 -3.15 -10.89 2.41
N ASN A 302 -4.00 -11.91 2.38
CA ASN A 302 -5.40 -11.76 1.97
C ASN A 302 -6.19 -10.84 2.93
N ASP A 303 -5.93 -10.91 4.23
CA ASP A 303 -6.56 -10.03 5.20
C ASP A 303 -6.01 -8.59 5.10
N ALA A 304 -4.71 -8.42 4.88
CA ALA A 304 -4.13 -7.10 4.63
C ALA A 304 -4.78 -6.42 3.41
N ASP A 305 -5.06 -7.18 2.35
CA ASP A 305 -5.75 -6.71 1.15
C ASP A 305 -7.19 -6.23 1.42
N LEU A 306 -7.88 -6.85 2.37
CA LEU A 306 -9.23 -6.44 2.77
C LEU A 306 -9.21 -5.16 3.60
N VAL A 307 -8.15 -4.93 4.38
CA VAL A 307 -7.98 -3.74 5.23
C VAL A 307 -7.51 -2.53 4.42
N LEU A 308 -6.42 -2.68 3.67
CA LEU A 308 -5.77 -1.63 2.91
C LEU A 308 -5.13 -2.21 1.65
N PRO A 309 -5.85 -2.30 0.52
CA PRO A 309 -5.36 -2.94 -0.70
C PRO A 309 -3.98 -2.42 -1.18
N ASP A 310 -3.73 -1.12 -1.00
CA ASP A 310 -2.49 -0.45 -1.35
C ASP A 310 -1.40 -0.53 -0.27
N TRP A 311 -1.46 -1.50 0.64
CA TRP A 311 -0.43 -1.70 1.65
C TRP A 311 0.97 -1.91 1.03
N ASP A 312 1.97 -1.51 1.81
CA ASP A 312 3.39 -1.60 1.54
C ASP A 312 4.07 -2.48 2.59
N GLN A 313 3.71 -2.36 3.87
CA GLN A 313 4.28 -3.17 4.95
C GLN A 313 3.16 -3.76 5.80
N ILE A 314 3.29 -5.04 6.14
CA ILE A 314 2.43 -5.70 7.13
C ILE A 314 3.22 -5.84 8.43
N LEU A 315 2.61 -5.41 9.52
CA LEU A 315 3.05 -5.66 10.89
C LEU A 315 2.06 -6.63 11.54
N VAL A 316 2.55 -7.57 12.34
CA VAL A 316 1.74 -8.54 13.05
C VAL A 316 1.96 -8.39 14.54
N VAL A 317 0.87 -8.24 15.29
CA VAL A 317 0.87 -8.31 16.75
C VAL A 317 0.21 -9.63 17.14
N VAL A 318 0.94 -10.49 17.83
CA VAL A 318 0.46 -11.80 18.26
C VAL A 318 0.06 -11.71 19.74
N ASN A 319 -1.15 -12.17 20.06
CA ASN A 319 -1.72 -12.10 21.41
C ASN A 319 -1.15 -13.13 22.39
N ASP A 320 0.16 -13.12 22.54
CA ASP A 320 0.90 -13.99 23.46
C ASP A 320 1.83 -13.14 24.34
N PRO A 321 1.89 -13.37 25.67
CA PRO A 321 2.76 -12.60 26.55
C PRO A 321 4.24 -13.02 26.49
N GLU A 322 4.58 -14.17 25.91
CA GLU A 322 5.95 -14.69 25.86
C GLU A 322 6.85 -13.82 24.96
N TYR A 323 8.13 -13.70 25.28
CA TYR A 323 9.03 -12.85 24.49
C TYR A 323 9.25 -13.45 23.10
N GLY A 324 8.83 -12.74 22.04
CA GLY A 324 9.05 -13.21 20.68
C GLY A 324 8.78 -12.17 19.61
N GLY A 325 9.39 -12.41 18.45
CA GLY A 325 9.21 -11.62 17.25
C GLY A 325 9.99 -12.22 16.08
N SER A 326 9.78 -11.64 14.90
CA SER A 326 10.52 -11.99 13.70
C SER A 326 10.49 -10.85 12.69
N GLY A 327 11.60 -10.63 12.01
CA GLY A 327 11.75 -9.73 10.89
C GLY A 327 11.90 -10.49 9.58
N GLY A 328 11.56 -9.84 8.47
CA GLY A 328 11.55 -10.47 7.15
C GLY A 328 10.44 -9.88 6.28
N ALA A 329 9.63 -10.70 5.63
CA ALA A 329 8.49 -10.22 4.84
C ALA A 329 7.50 -9.37 5.67
N PHE A 330 7.28 -9.82 6.91
CA PHE A 330 6.41 -9.19 7.89
C PHE A 330 7.23 -8.92 9.14
N ALA A 331 6.98 -7.80 9.79
CA ALA A 331 7.53 -7.54 11.11
C ALA A 331 6.51 -8.05 12.14
N THR A 332 6.92 -8.99 12.97
CA THR A 332 6.06 -9.67 13.94
C THR A 332 6.54 -9.39 15.34
N THR A 333 5.60 -9.16 16.26
CA THR A 333 5.92 -9.13 17.69
C THR A 333 4.81 -9.76 18.52
N SER A 334 5.17 -10.27 19.70
CA SER A 334 4.21 -10.68 20.72
C SER A 334 3.71 -9.48 21.55
N ARG A 335 2.80 -9.73 22.50
CA ARG A 335 2.32 -8.74 23.49
C ARG A 335 3.23 -8.63 24.72
N HIS A 336 4.44 -9.21 24.66
CA HIS A 336 5.42 -9.05 25.72
C HIS A 336 5.71 -7.56 25.99
N ALA A 337 6.14 -7.20 27.20
CA ALA A 337 6.42 -5.82 27.58
C ALA A 337 7.47 -5.13 26.68
N SER A 338 8.39 -5.91 26.11
CA SER A 338 9.38 -5.46 25.13
C SER A 338 8.89 -5.49 23.68
N GLY A 339 7.67 -5.95 23.41
CA GLY A 339 7.17 -6.21 22.05
C GLY A 339 7.19 -4.98 21.15
N VAL A 340 6.88 -3.80 21.70
CA VAL A 340 7.00 -2.55 20.96
C VAL A 340 8.46 -2.23 20.56
N ALA A 341 9.44 -2.56 21.41
CA ALA A 341 10.85 -2.40 21.06
C ALA A 341 11.30 -3.43 20.04
N VAL A 342 10.82 -4.68 20.17
CA VAL A 342 11.01 -5.76 19.19
C VAL A 342 10.47 -5.32 17.83
N MET A 343 9.23 -4.83 17.74
CA MET A 343 8.63 -4.36 16.48
C MET A 343 9.47 -3.28 15.78
N LYS A 344 10.11 -2.37 16.51
CA LYS A 344 11.01 -1.37 15.91
C LYS A 344 12.25 -2.02 15.28
N HIS A 345 12.80 -3.03 15.94
CA HIS A 345 13.92 -3.83 15.45
C HIS A 345 13.50 -4.67 14.24
N GLU A 346 12.39 -5.40 14.33
CA GLU A 346 11.89 -6.24 13.23
C GLU A 346 11.50 -5.42 12.00
N LEU A 347 10.99 -4.21 12.19
CA LEU A 347 10.73 -3.30 11.09
C LEU A 347 12.03 -2.82 10.40
N GLY A 348 13.15 -2.77 11.13
CA GLY A 348 14.47 -2.54 10.55
C GLY A 348 14.80 -3.59 9.49
N HIS A 349 14.55 -4.87 9.78
CA HIS A 349 14.67 -5.94 8.78
C HIS A 349 13.64 -5.79 7.67
N SER A 350 12.35 -5.68 8.03
CA SER A 350 11.25 -5.79 7.06
C SER A 350 11.11 -4.61 6.10
N LEU A 351 11.38 -3.39 6.57
CA LEU A 351 11.20 -2.17 5.77
C LEU A 351 12.52 -1.58 5.30
N LEU A 352 13.56 -1.63 6.12
CA LEU A 352 14.83 -0.94 5.85
C LEU A 352 15.88 -1.87 5.25
N GLY A 353 15.71 -3.20 5.37
CA GLY A 353 16.66 -4.18 4.86
C GLY A 353 17.96 -4.20 5.67
N LEU A 354 17.87 -4.00 6.98
CA LEU A 354 19.02 -4.04 7.90
C LEU A 354 19.30 -5.47 8.35
N ASP A 355 20.54 -5.75 8.71
CA ASP A 355 20.96 -7.00 9.37
C ASP A 355 21.03 -6.82 10.89
N ASP A 356 21.16 -7.95 11.58
CA ASP A 356 21.46 -7.97 13.00
C ASP A 356 22.91 -7.58 13.29
N GLU A 357 23.09 -6.70 14.28
CA GLU A 357 24.39 -6.19 14.72
C GLU A 357 24.91 -6.88 15.98
N TYR A 358 24.12 -7.78 16.57
CA TYR A 358 24.59 -8.62 17.68
C TYR A 358 25.36 -9.84 17.17
N THR A 359 26.14 -10.44 18.08
CA THR A 359 27.13 -11.48 17.76
C THR A 359 26.69 -12.87 18.18
N THR A 360 25.54 -13.00 18.83
CA THR A 360 25.03 -14.29 19.31
C THR A 360 24.75 -15.20 18.14
N TYR A 361 25.42 -16.34 18.06
CA TYR A 361 25.32 -17.23 16.91
C TYR A 361 23.90 -17.77 16.71
N THR A 362 23.38 -17.59 15.50
CA THR A 362 22.15 -18.22 15.03
C THR A 362 22.52 -19.32 14.02
N PRO A 363 22.23 -20.60 14.30
CA PRO A 363 22.52 -21.69 13.37
C PRO A 363 21.88 -21.45 11.99
N GLY A 364 22.67 -21.61 10.93
CA GLY A 364 22.16 -21.63 9.56
C GLY A 364 21.92 -20.28 8.87
N TYR A 365 22.27 -19.14 9.49
CA TYR A 365 22.17 -17.85 8.79
C TYR A 365 23.23 -17.77 7.65
N PRO A 366 22.83 -17.47 6.40
CA PRO A 366 23.76 -17.46 5.27
C PRO A 366 24.81 -16.34 5.38
N PRO A 367 26.10 -16.63 5.13
CA PRO A 367 27.15 -15.61 5.16
C PRO A 367 27.02 -14.66 3.97
N CYS A 368 27.26 -13.37 4.22
CA CYS A 368 27.41 -12.34 3.18
C CYS A 368 28.88 -11.92 3.01
N SER A 369 29.19 -11.16 1.96
CA SER A 369 30.51 -10.54 1.78
C SER A 369 30.48 -9.35 0.85
N ASP A 370 31.18 -8.28 1.22
CA ASP A 370 31.41 -7.09 0.40
C ASP A 370 32.82 -7.08 -0.24
N GLU A 371 33.59 -8.17 -0.09
CA GLU A 371 34.89 -8.29 -0.75
C GLU A 371 34.75 -8.30 -2.27
N VAL A 372 35.64 -7.57 -2.95
CA VAL A 372 35.65 -7.50 -4.41
C VAL A 372 35.87 -8.88 -5.02
N GLY A 373 34.91 -9.34 -5.83
CA GLY A 373 34.98 -10.64 -6.50
C GLY A 373 34.45 -11.81 -5.67
N SER A 374 33.86 -11.56 -4.49
CA SER A 374 33.18 -12.59 -3.72
C SER A 374 32.01 -13.21 -4.49
N ALA A 375 31.83 -14.52 -4.35
CA ALA A 375 30.67 -15.24 -4.88
C ALA A 375 29.46 -15.22 -3.93
N ARG A 376 29.63 -14.66 -2.71
CA ARG A 376 28.54 -14.49 -1.74
C ARG A 376 27.68 -13.28 -2.12
N GLU A 377 26.46 -13.26 -1.62
CA GLU A 377 25.62 -12.07 -1.68
C GLU A 377 26.28 -10.93 -0.88
N SER A 378 26.11 -9.70 -1.38
CA SER A 378 26.56 -8.50 -0.67
C SER A 378 25.90 -8.39 0.69
N CYS A 379 26.65 -7.88 1.67
CA CYS A 379 26.10 -7.67 3.00
C CYS A 379 25.06 -6.54 3.01
N LEU A 380 24.09 -6.65 3.93
CA LEU A 380 23.09 -5.61 4.15
C LEU A 380 23.76 -4.30 4.61
N PRO A 381 23.07 -3.15 4.49
CA PRO A 381 23.71 -1.82 4.56
C PRO A 381 24.50 -1.55 5.86
N ASN A 382 24.09 -2.14 6.99
CA ASN A 382 24.71 -1.96 8.30
C ASN A 382 25.67 -3.09 8.72
N ILE A 383 26.06 -3.98 7.80
CA ILE A 383 27.05 -5.03 8.06
C ILE A 383 28.08 -5.07 6.93
N THR A 384 29.35 -5.32 7.25
CA THR A 384 30.39 -5.57 6.24
C THR A 384 31.50 -6.48 6.77
N ASP A 385 32.18 -7.23 5.90
CA ASP A 385 33.42 -7.96 6.20
C ASP A 385 34.68 -7.21 5.69
N VAL A 386 34.50 -6.08 5.00
CA VAL A 386 35.59 -5.25 4.49
C VAL A 386 36.09 -4.30 5.58
N THR A 387 37.42 -4.23 5.75
CA THR A 387 38.06 -3.36 6.76
C THR A 387 38.80 -2.17 6.19
N ASP A 388 39.03 -2.14 4.87
CA ASP A 388 39.71 -1.01 4.24
C ASP A 388 38.79 0.21 4.24
N ARG A 389 39.26 1.31 4.88
CA ARG A 389 38.49 2.56 4.98
C ARG A 389 38.00 3.02 3.62
N SER A 390 38.80 2.85 2.57
CA SER A 390 38.47 3.41 1.25
C SER A 390 37.28 2.74 0.57
N SER A 391 37.01 1.49 0.93
CA SER A 391 35.96 0.62 0.40
C SER A 391 34.78 0.40 1.36
N LEU A 392 34.77 1.03 2.54
CA LEU A 392 33.63 0.95 3.46
C LEU A 392 32.36 1.56 2.85
N LYS A 393 31.27 0.79 2.88
CA LYS A 393 29.96 1.22 2.34
C LYS A 393 29.44 2.50 2.98
N TRP A 394 29.67 2.68 4.28
CA TRP A 394 29.29 3.87 5.03
C TRP A 394 30.47 4.80 5.32
N ARG A 395 31.57 4.71 4.56
CA ARG A 395 32.77 5.56 4.74
C ARG A 395 32.42 7.04 4.94
N ARG A 396 31.45 7.54 4.18
CA ARG A 396 31.01 8.94 4.20
C ARG A 396 30.56 9.42 5.58
N TRP A 397 29.96 8.54 6.38
CA TRP A 397 29.57 8.84 7.75
C TRP A 397 30.72 8.78 8.76
N VAL A 398 31.86 8.19 8.39
CA VAL A 398 33.00 8.01 9.30
C VAL A 398 33.87 9.26 9.25
N ASP A 399 33.89 10.03 10.33
CA ASP A 399 34.78 11.18 10.47
C ASP A 399 36.25 10.80 10.16
N ASP A 400 36.97 11.70 9.50
CA ASP A 400 38.37 11.47 9.11
C ASP A 400 39.25 11.03 10.30
N ALA A 401 38.98 11.57 11.48
CA ALA A 401 39.71 11.26 12.72
C ALA A 401 39.31 9.93 13.38
N THR A 402 38.19 9.29 13.01
CA THR A 402 37.69 8.07 13.65
C THR A 402 38.49 6.84 13.19
N PRO A 403 39.25 6.14 14.05
CA PRO A 403 40.04 4.99 13.64
C PRO A 403 39.20 3.90 12.97
N VAL A 404 39.75 3.20 11.98
CA VAL A 404 39.13 2.07 11.28
C VAL A 404 40.11 0.89 11.32
N PRO A 405 39.80 -0.24 11.99
CA PRO A 405 38.64 -0.49 12.84
C PRO A 405 38.55 0.45 14.06
N THR A 406 37.33 0.73 14.51
CA THR A 406 37.03 1.62 15.63
C THR A 406 36.97 0.84 16.94
N SER A 407 37.65 1.34 17.98
CA SER A 407 37.58 0.76 19.32
C SER A 407 36.31 1.18 20.06
N SER A 408 35.62 0.19 20.65
CA SER A 408 34.57 0.36 21.64
C SER A 408 35.16 0.67 23.04
N PRO A 409 34.44 1.37 23.94
CA PRO A 409 33.09 1.89 23.75
C PRO A 409 33.05 3.25 23.05
N ARG A 410 31.97 3.53 22.31
CA ARG A 410 31.66 4.83 21.72
C ARG A 410 30.17 5.17 21.88
N ALA A 411 29.84 6.45 21.85
CA ALA A 411 28.44 6.88 21.79
C ALA A 411 27.83 6.48 20.43
N ALA A 412 26.52 6.20 20.40
CA ALA A 412 25.80 5.80 19.17
C ALA A 412 25.86 6.84 18.04
N SER A 413 26.16 8.10 18.36
CA SER A 413 26.37 9.17 17.37
C SER A 413 27.72 9.09 16.64
N VAL A 414 28.67 8.30 17.14
CA VAL A 414 29.97 8.10 16.49
C VAL A 414 29.83 6.93 15.52
N VAL A 415 29.87 7.23 14.22
CA VAL A 415 29.89 6.21 13.18
C VAL A 415 31.32 5.75 12.95
N GLY A 416 31.52 4.44 12.91
CA GLY A 416 32.83 3.81 12.79
C GLY A 416 32.75 2.43 12.16
N LEU A 417 33.80 1.63 12.35
CA LEU A 417 33.85 0.23 11.95
C LEU A 417 34.07 -0.62 13.20
N PHE A 418 32.99 -1.01 13.87
CA PHE A 418 33.05 -1.76 15.13
C PHE A 418 33.03 -3.26 14.85
N ARG A 419 33.98 -3.99 15.44
CA ARG A 419 34.08 -5.45 15.29
C ARG A 419 32.86 -6.14 15.93
N GLY A 420 32.31 -7.12 15.21
CA GLY A 420 31.19 -7.96 15.64
C GLY A 420 29.87 -7.51 15.02
N GLY A 421 29.08 -8.48 14.58
CA GLY A 421 27.78 -8.31 13.93
C GLY A 421 27.46 -9.55 13.11
N HIS A 422 26.25 -9.64 12.55
CA HIS A 422 25.83 -10.78 11.74
C HIS A 422 26.10 -12.12 12.44
N TYR A 423 25.75 -12.19 13.73
CA TYR A 423 25.88 -13.41 14.54
C TYR A 423 27.33 -13.92 14.69
N SER A 424 28.34 -13.08 14.40
CA SER A 424 29.76 -13.40 14.54
C SER A 424 30.48 -12.35 15.37
N PRO A 425 31.33 -12.74 16.34
CA PRO A 425 32.15 -11.80 17.08
C PRO A 425 33.32 -11.23 16.28
N ASP A 426 33.76 -11.91 15.20
CA ASP A 426 35.08 -11.65 14.60
C ASP A 426 35.08 -11.46 13.09
N THR A 427 34.04 -11.89 12.39
CA THR A 427 34.01 -11.91 10.93
C THR A 427 33.48 -10.62 10.34
N TRP A 428 32.37 -10.11 10.87
CA TRP A 428 31.69 -8.94 10.35
C TRP A 428 31.80 -7.74 11.30
N TYR A 429 31.56 -6.57 10.74
CA TYR A 429 31.64 -5.26 11.40
C TYR A 429 30.34 -4.50 11.19
N ARG A 430 30.03 -3.62 12.16
CA ARG A 430 28.84 -2.77 12.20
C ARG A 430 29.20 -1.27 12.27
N PRO A 431 28.29 -0.37 11.84
CA PRO A 431 28.56 1.07 11.78
C PRO A 431 28.49 1.78 13.13
N CYS A 432 27.75 1.21 14.09
CA CYS A 432 27.50 1.80 15.40
C CYS A 432 27.98 0.87 16.51
N ASP A 433 28.50 1.42 17.61
CA ASP A 433 28.93 0.58 18.73
C ASP A 433 27.75 -0.16 19.36
N ASP A 434 26.67 0.54 19.72
CA ASP A 434 25.45 -0.03 20.32
C ASP A 434 24.20 0.72 19.86
N CYS A 435 23.56 0.20 18.81
CA CYS A 435 22.35 0.76 18.19
C CYS A 435 21.20 -0.26 18.17
N LEU A 436 20.01 0.14 17.69
CA LEU A 436 18.78 -0.66 17.74
C LEU A 436 18.92 -2.07 17.16
N MET A 437 19.69 -2.24 16.08
CA MET A 437 19.90 -3.55 15.45
C MET A 437 20.83 -4.47 16.25
N ARG A 438 21.45 -3.95 17.32
CA ARG A 438 22.25 -4.73 18.28
C ARG A 438 21.50 -4.96 19.59
N SER A 439 20.90 -3.90 20.13
CA SER A 439 20.28 -3.90 21.46
C SER A 439 18.96 -3.12 21.45
N LEU A 440 17.90 -3.74 21.96
CA LEU A 440 16.61 -3.09 22.11
C LEU A 440 16.69 -1.86 23.02
N GLY A 441 15.87 -0.85 22.73
CA GLY A 441 15.81 0.40 23.50
C GLY A 441 16.93 1.40 23.17
N ARG A 442 17.83 1.07 22.25
CA ARG A 442 18.80 2.01 21.66
C ARG A 442 18.19 2.77 20.47
N PRO A 443 18.67 3.98 20.17
CA PRO A 443 18.33 4.65 18.92
C PRO A 443 18.87 3.86 17.71
N MET A 444 18.28 4.09 16.53
CA MET A 444 18.93 3.71 15.27
C MET A 444 20.19 4.56 15.06
N GLY A 445 21.26 3.96 14.55
CA GLY A 445 22.45 4.70 14.12
C GLY A 445 22.20 5.48 12.84
N ALA A 446 23.18 6.26 12.41
CA ALA A 446 23.04 7.11 11.23
C ALA A 446 22.88 6.29 9.93
N VAL A 447 23.64 5.20 9.80
CA VAL A 447 23.62 4.30 8.63
C VAL A 447 22.32 3.51 8.54
N GLU A 448 21.73 3.17 9.69
CA GLU A 448 20.41 2.56 9.76
C GLU A 448 19.31 3.57 9.48
N SER A 449 19.45 4.79 10.00
CA SER A 449 18.45 5.86 9.86
C SER A 449 18.33 6.39 8.44
N GLU A 450 19.43 6.46 7.69
CA GLU A 450 19.42 6.91 6.28
C GLU A 450 18.63 5.98 5.36
N GLN A 451 18.47 4.71 5.73
CA GLN A 451 17.74 3.76 4.89
C GLN A 451 16.28 4.17 4.74
N LEU A 452 15.67 4.86 5.71
CA LEU A 452 14.27 5.27 5.61
C LEU A 452 14.02 6.29 4.48
N PRO A 453 14.66 7.47 4.42
CA PRO A 453 14.49 8.37 3.29
C PRO A 453 14.93 7.77 1.95
N LEU A 454 15.98 6.94 1.92
CA LEU A 454 16.35 6.19 0.70
C LEU A 454 15.21 5.27 0.25
N ARG A 455 14.50 4.64 1.19
CA ARG A 455 13.31 3.82 0.92
C ARG A 455 12.10 4.66 0.52
N LEU A 456 11.90 5.83 1.11
CA LEU A 456 10.72 6.66 0.83
C LEU A 456 10.83 7.36 -0.53
N PHE A 457 11.94 8.04 -0.81
CA PHE A 457 12.00 9.02 -1.90
C PHE A 457 12.80 8.57 -3.12
N SER A 458 13.78 7.68 -2.96
CA SER A 458 14.53 7.20 -4.11
C SER A 458 13.65 6.30 -4.97
N SER A 459 13.62 6.57 -6.28
CA SER A 459 13.11 5.62 -7.27
C SER A 459 14.17 4.60 -7.67
N GLU A 460 15.45 4.97 -7.56
CA GLU A 460 16.63 4.23 -8.05
C GLU A 460 17.16 3.20 -7.03
N SER A 461 16.91 3.40 -5.73
CA SER A 461 17.31 2.44 -4.69
C SER A 461 16.51 1.14 -4.84
N GLU A 462 17.18 -0.01 -4.64
CA GLU A 462 16.50 -1.30 -4.66
C GLU A 462 15.38 -1.31 -3.64
N GLY A 463 14.12 -1.26 -4.09
CA GLY A 463 12.90 -1.26 -3.27
C GLY A 463 12.52 0.08 -2.64
N GLY A 464 12.91 1.21 -3.24
CA GLY A 464 12.37 2.54 -2.91
C GLY A 464 10.93 2.77 -3.42
N PHE A 465 10.15 3.61 -2.74
CA PHE A 465 8.74 3.89 -3.08
C PHE A 465 8.55 5.02 -4.08
N GLY A 466 9.58 5.84 -4.30
CA GLY A 466 9.50 7.01 -5.19
C GLY A 466 8.41 7.99 -4.77
N LEU A 467 8.26 8.24 -3.47
CA LEU A 467 7.32 9.24 -2.97
C LEU A 467 7.71 10.62 -3.51
N SER A 468 6.71 11.40 -3.89
CA SER A 468 6.87 12.78 -4.29
C SER A 468 6.81 13.70 -3.09
N LEU A 469 7.63 14.75 -3.06
CA LEU A 469 7.50 15.82 -2.06
C LEU A 469 6.22 16.62 -2.23
N VAL A 470 5.58 16.57 -3.41
CA VAL A 470 4.33 17.27 -3.71
C VAL A 470 3.19 16.26 -3.87
N ASP A 471 2.20 16.32 -2.98
CA ASP A 471 1.02 15.46 -3.04
C ASP A 471 0.11 15.84 -4.21
N LEU A 472 0.28 15.18 -5.36
CA LEU A 472 -0.54 15.39 -6.55
C LEU A 472 -2.05 15.22 -6.28
N GLY A 473 -2.42 14.26 -5.43
CA GLY A 473 -3.82 14.01 -5.06
C GLY A 473 -4.44 15.07 -4.13
N SER A 474 -3.62 15.96 -3.56
CA SER A 474 -4.07 17.09 -2.75
C SER A 474 -4.20 18.40 -3.55
N ALA A 475 -3.82 18.36 -4.83
CA ALA A 475 -3.79 19.52 -5.69
C ALA A 475 -5.20 20.12 -5.87
N SER A 476 -5.28 21.44 -5.81
CA SER A 476 -6.51 22.20 -6.05
C SER A 476 -6.20 23.43 -6.91
N PRO A 477 -6.73 23.53 -8.14
CA PRO A 477 -7.52 22.52 -8.85
C PRO A 477 -6.74 21.21 -9.07
N LEU A 478 -7.42 20.11 -9.39
CA LEU A 478 -6.70 18.89 -9.79
C LEU A 478 -5.98 19.14 -11.13
N PRO A 479 -4.78 18.59 -11.34
CA PRO A 479 -3.94 18.95 -12.49
C PRO A 479 -4.36 18.31 -13.81
N SER A 480 -5.32 17.39 -13.77
CA SER A 480 -5.82 16.66 -14.94
C SER A 480 -6.86 17.44 -15.76
N ALA A 481 -7.20 18.67 -15.36
CA ALA A 481 -8.13 19.53 -16.08
C ALA A 481 -7.49 20.88 -16.37
N THR A 482 -7.74 21.42 -17.56
CA THR A 482 -7.38 22.80 -17.88
C THR A 482 -8.16 23.75 -16.97
N VAL A 483 -7.46 24.67 -16.33
CA VAL A 483 -8.05 25.66 -15.43
C VAL A 483 -8.49 26.86 -16.26
N GLY A 484 -9.79 27.14 -16.32
CA GLY A 484 -10.30 28.36 -16.95
C GLY A 484 -10.10 29.59 -16.06
N SER A 485 -9.59 30.67 -16.63
CA SER A 485 -9.42 31.97 -15.96
C SER A 485 -9.74 33.12 -16.91
N GLU A 486 -9.90 34.32 -16.38
CA GLU A 486 -10.04 35.56 -17.16
C GLU A 486 -8.88 36.50 -16.86
N VAL A 487 -8.52 37.36 -17.82
CA VAL A 487 -7.54 38.43 -17.61
C VAL A 487 -7.96 39.29 -16.42
N GLY A 488 -7.02 39.53 -15.50
CA GLY A 488 -7.23 40.30 -14.26
C GLY A 488 -7.96 39.56 -13.13
N SER A 489 -8.49 38.35 -13.38
CA SER A 489 -9.17 37.57 -12.35
C SER A 489 -8.20 36.69 -11.56
N PRO A 490 -8.19 36.75 -10.21
CA PRO A 490 -7.30 35.94 -9.40
C PRO A 490 -7.72 34.47 -9.41
N THR A 491 -6.79 33.60 -9.79
CA THR A 491 -6.94 32.14 -9.79
C THR A 491 -6.01 31.53 -8.76
N SER A 492 -6.55 30.69 -7.87
CA SER A 492 -5.79 30.09 -6.76
C SER A 492 -5.41 28.64 -7.04
N PHE A 493 -4.18 28.29 -6.69
CA PHE A 493 -3.59 26.96 -6.76
C PHE A 493 -3.13 26.51 -5.37
N ALA A 494 -3.19 25.22 -5.11
CA ALA A 494 -2.69 24.65 -3.86
C ALA A 494 -2.26 23.20 -4.01
N ALA A 495 -1.28 22.77 -3.22
CA ALA A 495 -0.91 21.36 -3.03
C ALA A 495 -0.25 21.17 -1.66
N LYS A 496 -0.38 19.98 -1.05
CA LYS A 496 0.34 19.59 0.17
C LYS A 496 1.77 19.20 -0.18
N VAL A 497 2.73 19.74 0.58
CA VAL A 497 4.13 19.34 0.55
C VAL A 497 4.41 18.41 1.72
N VAL A 498 5.10 17.31 1.47
CA VAL A 498 5.52 16.30 2.46
C VAL A 498 7.04 16.16 2.41
N SER A 499 7.68 16.16 3.58
CA SER A 499 9.13 16.04 3.74
C SER A 499 9.45 15.70 5.21
N GLU A 500 10.73 15.55 5.53
CA GLU A 500 11.20 15.29 6.90
C GLU A 500 10.84 16.44 7.86
N GLN A 501 10.29 16.14 9.05
CA GLN A 501 9.90 17.13 10.06
C GLN A 501 10.15 16.68 11.52
N PRO A 502 10.88 17.46 12.35
CA PRO A 502 11.70 18.59 11.94
C PRO A 502 12.85 18.08 11.07
N GLY A 503 13.09 18.76 9.95
CA GLY A 503 14.13 18.39 9.01
C GLY A 503 14.72 19.63 8.33
N PRO A 504 15.66 19.45 7.40
CA PRO A 504 16.23 20.57 6.64
C PRO A 504 15.18 21.33 5.85
N ALA A 505 15.53 22.54 5.46
CA ALA A 505 14.70 23.43 4.64
C ALA A 505 14.20 22.74 3.36
N THR A 506 12.88 22.70 3.15
CA THR A 506 12.31 22.36 1.84
C THR A 506 12.21 23.64 1.01
N HIS A 507 12.95 23.72 -0.08
CA HIS A 507 12.88 24.84 -1.02
C HIS A 507 11.67 24.66 -1.94
N LEU A 508 10.85 25.70 -2.07
CA LEU A 508 9.62 25.68 -2.84
C LEU A 508 9.59 26.83 -3.82
N THR A 509 9.37 26.49 -5.07
CA THR A 509 9.28 27.44 -6.18
C THR A 509 7.92 27.35 -6.86
N TRP A 510 7.21 28.48 -6.95
CA TRP A 510 6.10 28.64 -7.89
C TRP A 510 6.59 29.37 -9.14
N SER A 511 6.18 28.91 -10.31
CA SER A 511 6.55 29.52 -11.60
C SER A 511 5.32 29.73 -12.47
N VAL A 512 5.32 30.80 -13.27
CA VAL A 512 4.35 31.04 -14.34
C VAL A 512 5.12 31.07 -15.66
N ASP A 513 4.73 30.23 -16.62
CA ASP A 513 5.40 30.09 -17.92
C ASP A 513 6.92 29.87 -17.80
N GLY A 514 7.30 29.02 -16.84
CA GLY A 514 8.69 28.72 -16.53
C GLY A 514 9.44 29.81 -15.75
N THR A 515 8.85 30.98 -15.55
CA THR A 515 9.46 32.07 -14.79
C THR A 515 9.12 31.95 -13.30
N PRO A 516 10.10 31.83 -12.39
CA PRO A 516 9.86 31.79 -10.95
C PRO A 516 9.21 33.09 -10.46
N VAL A 517 8.12 32.96 -9.71
CA VAL A 517 7.35 34.09 -9.12
C VAL A 517 7.33 34.05 -7.59
N VAL A 518 7.52 32.87 -7.00
CA VAL A 518 7.74 32.68 -5.56
C VAL A 518 8.87 31.68 -5.41
N ASP A 519 9.87 32.00 -4.59
CA ASP A 519 10.93 31.07 -4.22
C ASP A 519 11.27 31.27 -2.74
N ARG A 520 11.09 30.23 -1.93
CA ARG A 520 11.29 30.30 -0.48
C ARG A 520 11.41 28.93 0.16
N VAL A 521 12.02 28.91 1.34
CA VAL A 521 11.99 27.76 2.25
C VAL A 521 10.63 27.66 2.94
N VAL A 522 10.07 26.46 3.00
CA VAL A 522 8.79 26.17 3.66
C VAL A 522 8.87 24.94 4.56
N ASP A 523 7.95 24.88 5.52
CA ASP A 523 7.57 23.68 6.27
C ASP A 523 6.68 22.73 5.43
N THR A 524 6.31 21.57 5.95
CA THR A 524 5.30 20.70 5.30
C THR A 524 3.89 21.30 5.33
N GLY A 525 2.94 20.65 4.68
CA GLY A 525 1.54 21.05 4.68
C GLY A 525 1.08 21.73 3.39
N THR A 526 -0.16 22.21 3.37
CA THR A 526 -0.76 22.78 2.16
C THR A 526 -0.18 24.16 1.84
N LYS A 527 0.45 24.27 0.67
CA LYS A 527 0.99 25.52 0.12
C LYS A 527 0.02 26.05 -0.92
N ARG A 528 -0.17 27.37 -0.91
CA ARG A 528 -1.12 28.07 -1.77
C ARG A 528 -0.42 29.17 -2.54
N PHE A 529 -0.87 29.38 -3.77
CA PHE A 529 -0.46 30.45 -4.64
C PHE A 529 -1.69 31.03 -5.34
N THR A 530 -1.66 32.31 -5.66
CA THR A 530 -2.75 32.96 -6.40
C THR A 530 -2.13 33.84 -7.46
N TRP A 531 -2.60 33.68 -8.69
CA TRP A 531 -2.09 34.36 -9.86
C TRP A 531 -3.24 35.07 -10.57
N SER A 532 -3.01 36.32 -10.96
CA SER A 532 -3.93 37.09 -11.80
C SER A 532 -3.30 37.23 -13.19
N PRO A 533 -3.87 36.60 -14.23
CA PRO A 533 -3.30 36.67 -15.57
C PRO A 533 -3.36 38.08 -16.17
N GLU A 534 -2.31 38.48 -16.88
CA GLU A 534 -2.22 39.79 -17.55
C GLU A 534 -2.58 39.73 -19.04
N ALA A 535 -2.53 38.54 -19.63
CA ALA A 535 -2.77 38.31 -21.04
C ALA A 535 -3.69 37.10 -21.26
N THR A 536 -4.39 37.08 -22.40
CA THR A 536 -5.15 35.92 -22.86
C THR A 536 -4.23 34.88 -23.46
N GLY A 537 -4.64 33.61 -23.43
CA GLY A 537 -3.91 32.50 -24.02
C GLY A 537 -3.79 31.32 -23.06
N THR A 538 -3.02 30.32 -23.48
CA THR A 538 -2.70 29.16 -22.63
C THR A 538 -1.40 29.45 -21.90
N HIS A 539 -1.46 29.36 -20.58
CA HIS A 539 -0.36 29.57 -19.66
C HIS A 539 -0.11 28.30 -18.83
N THR A 540 1.05 28.25 -18.20
CA THR A 540 1.41 27.20 -17.25
C THR A 540 1.69 27.81 -15.89
N VAL A 541 1.15 27.17 -14.85
CA VAL A 541 1.53 27.45 -13.45
C VAL A 541 2.16 26.18 -12.91
N SER A 542 3.37 26.27 -12.37
CA SER A 542 4.09 25.13 -11.81
C SER A 542 4.44 25.35 -10.35
N LEU A 543 4.48 24.27 -9.59
CA LEU A 543 4.99 24.18 -8.24
C LEU A 543 6.11 23.13 -8.23
N THR A 544 7.30 23.50 -7.79
CA THR A 544 8.43 22.59 -7.57
C THR A 544 8.84 22.63 -6.10
N ALA A 545 9.11 21.48 -5.51
CA ALA A 545 9.67 21.33 -4.18
C ALA A 545 10.97 20.53 -4.25
N VAL A 546 12.00 21.01 -3.56
CA VAL A 546 13.31 20.38 -3.45
C VAL A 546 13.63 20.23 -1.97
N ALA A 547 13.94 19.01 -1.53
CA ALA A 547 14.34 18.74 -0.15
C ALA A 547 15.56 17.83 -0.09
N GLN A 548 16.43 18.10 0.89
CA GLN A 548 17.48 17.19 1.32
C GLN A 548 17.13 16.71 2.72
N PRO A 549 16.72 15.45 2.88
CA PRO A 549 16.53 14.85 4.19
C PRO A 549 17.79 14.96 5.06
N GLY A 550 17.64 15.39 6.31
CA GLY A 550 18.72 15.53 7.29
C GLY A 550 19.20 14.19 7.86
N THR A 551 18.39 13.13 7.70
CA THR A 551 18.82 11.75 7.97
C THR A 551 19.58 11.11 6.82
N LEU A 552 19.66 11.74 5.63
CA LEU A 552 20.58 11.31 4.57
C LEU A 552 21.94 11.96 4.75
N HIS A 553 23.00 11.29 4.28
CA HIS A 553 24.31 11.91 4.27
C HIS A 553 24.33 13.08 3.27
N ALA A 554 25.06 14.15 3.60
CA ALA A 554 25.17 15.34 2.76
C ALA A 554 25.87 15.11 1.41
N ASP A 555 26.43 13.91 1.17
CA ASP A 555 27.07 13.52 -0.08
C ASP A 555 26.18 12.63 -0.98
N ASP A 556 25.03 12.14 -0.47
CA ASP A 556 24.08 11.30 -1.23
C ASP A 556 23.17 12.15 -2.16
N VAL A 557 23.70 13.29 -2.63
CA VAL A 557 22.95 14.42 -3.19
C VAL A 557 22.61 14.17 -4.65
N GLU A 558 21.45 13.56 -4.86
CA GLU A 558 20.44 14.27 -5.63
C GLU A 558 19.36 14.71 -4.64
N ALA A 559 19.21 16.03 -4.46
CA ALA A 559 18.09 16.54 -3.67
C ALA A 559 16.81 15.98 -4.28
N THR A 560 15.92 15.44 -3.44
CA THR A 560 14.65 14.94 -3.96
C THR A 560 13.91 16.13 -4.53
N GLU A 561 13.67 16.12 -5.83
CA GLU A 561 12.88 17.14 -6.51
C GLU A 561 11.55 16.54 -6.93
N SER A 562 10.48 17.33 -6.78
CA SER A 562 9.15 16.93 -7.18
C SER A 562 8.37 18.15 -7.62
N GLY A 563 7.60 18.00 -8.68
CA GLY A 563 6.86 19.12 -9.26
C GLY A 563 5.46 18.75 -9.70
N LEU A 564 4.66 19.80 -9.86
CA LEU A 564 3.32 19.75 -10.39
C LEU A 564 3.09 20.95 -11.31
N THR A 565 2.45 20.72 -12.45
CA THR A 565 2.10 21.77 -13.41
C THR A 565 0.60 21.75 -13.69
N TRP A 566 0.01 22.95 -13.72
CA TRP A 566 -1.33 23.23 -14.21
C TRP A 566 -1.26 23.94 -15.56
N THR A 567 -2.13 23.55 -16.48
CA THR A 567 -2.42 24.33 -17.69
C THR A 567 -3.60 25.26 -17.39
N VAL A 568 -3.45 26.55 -17.71
CA VAL A 568 -4.45 27.58 -17.46
C VAL A 568 -4.82 28.24 -18.79
N ASP A 569 -6.08 28.12 -19.19
CA ASP A 569 -6.61 28.84 -20.36
C ASP A 569 -7.25 30.15 -19.90
N VAL A 570 -6.71 31.26 -20.39
CA VAL A 570 -7.12 32.61 -20.02
C VAL A 570 -7.90 33.27 -21.15
N SER A 571 -9.17 33.60 -20.90
CA SER A 571 -10.01 34.35 -21.82
C SER A 571 -10.00 35.86 -21.54
N ALA A 572 -10.34 36.66 -22.56
CA ALA A 572 -10.60 38.08 -22.35
C ALA A 572 -11.78 38.21 -21.38
N GLY A 573 -11.58 38.92 -20.27
CA GLY A 573 -12.68 39.18 -19.33
C GLY A 573 -13.82 39.89 -20.04
N ALA A 574 -15.07 39.61 -19.63
CA ALA A 574 -16.23 40.31 -20.16
C ALA A 574 -16.16 41.80 -19.76
N GLY A 575 -15.43 42.60 -20.55
CA GLY A 575 -15.34 44.04 -20.40
C GLY A 575 -16.70 44.67 -20.64
N GLY A 576 -17.48 44.83 -19.58
CA GLY A 576 -18.73 45.56 -19.59
C GLY A 576 -18.49 47.07 -19.72
N THR A 577 -18.24 47.57 -20.93
CA THR A 577 -18.72 48.90 -21.31
C THR A 577 -20.13 48.72 -21.85
N GLY A 578 -21.10 48.63 -20.94
CA GLY A 578 -22.51 48.62 -21.27
C GLY A 578 -22.94 49.99 -21.78
N GLU A 579 -22.75 50.25 -23.07
CA GLU A 579 -23.47 51.30 -23.76
C GLU A 579 -24.91 50.81 -23.97
N ALA A 580 -25.83 51.37 -23.19
CA ALA A 580 -27.24 51.04 -23.22
C ALA A 580 -27.87 51.50 -24.55
N LEU A 581 -27.89 50.63 -25.55
CA LEU A 581 -28.79 50.78 -26.69
C LEU A 581 -30.17 50.25 -26.30
N GLY A 582 -31.10 51.19 -26.10
CA GLY A 582 -32.51 50.93 -25.86
C GLY A 582 -33.17 50.10 -27.00
N PRO A 583 -34.35 49.53 -26.75
CA PRO A 583 -34.89 48.48 -27.61
C PRO A 583 -35.54 49.08 -28.87
N PRO A 584 -35.27 48.57 -30.08
CA PRO A 584 -36.21 48.72 -31.17
C PRO A 584 -37.25 47.59 -31.10
N LYS A 585 -38.49 48.02 -30.94
CA LYS A 585 -39.71 47.23 -31.20
C LYS A 585 -39.70 46.77 -32.67
N GLY A 586 -39.96 45.48 -32.95
CA GLY A 586 -40.21 45.07 -34.34
C GLY A 586 -40.27 43.56 -34.62
N ARG A 587 -41.49 43.02 -34.58
CA ARG A 587 -42.06 41.80 -35.19
C ARG A 587 -41.12 40.83 -35.96
N GLY A 588 -40.98 39.63 -35.40
CA GLY A 588 -41.11 38.30 -36.05
C GLY A 588 -40.25 37.97 -37.27
N LYS A 589 -39.31 37.03 -37.10
CA LYS A 589 -38.96 35.98 -38.08
C LYS A 589 -38.34 34.78 -37.35
N ARG A 590 -38.76 33.57 -37.76
CA ARG A 590 -38.36 32.27 -37.21
C ARG A 590 -36.86 32.04 -37.47
N TYR A 591 -36.11 31.64 -36.45
CA TYR A 591 -34.82 31.00 -36.64
C TYR A 591 -35.03 29.48 -36.77
N ALA A 592 -34.42 28.89 -37.78
CA ALA A 592 -34.42 27.45 -38.01
C ALA A 592 -33.68 26.72 -36.87
N ARG A 593 -34.24 25.59 -36.43
CA ARG A 593 -33.62 24.64 -35.51
C ARG A 593 -32.43 23.97 -36.21
N PRO A 594 -31.24 23.86 -35.58
CA PRO A 594 -30.26 22.84 -35.93
C PRO A 594 -30.89 21.44 -35.75
N ALA A 595 -30.55 20.49 -36.61
CA ALA A 595 -31.19 19.17 -36.70
C ALA A 595 -30.80 18.20 -35.55
N ASP A 596 -30.11 18.69 -34.54
CA ASP A 596 -29.39 17.87 -33.56
C ASP A 596 -29.54 18.38 -32.11
N ALA A 597 -30.42 19.34 -31.86
CA ALA A 597 -30.80 19.72 -30.49
C ALA A 597 -31.75 18.66 -29.88
N ARG A 598 -31.22 17.83 -28.98
CA ARG A 598 -32.04 16.94 -28.14
C ARG A 598 -32.91 17.77 -27.19
N ASP A 599 -34.21 17.49 -27.17
CA ASP A 599 -35.23 18.16 -26.37
C ASP A 599 -35.16 17.64 -24.92
N CYS A 600 -34.43 18.34 -24.03
CA CYS A 600 -34.30 18.01 -22.60
C CYS A 600 -35.43 18.59 -21.73
N SER A 601 -36.61 18.86 -22.29
CA SER A 601 -37.66 19.63 -21.62
C SER A 601 -38.43 18.89 -20.50
N ARG A 602 -38.03 17.69 -20.03
CA ARG A 602 -38.77 16.96 -18.97
C ARG A 602 -37.91 16.10 -18.01
N GLY A 603 -36.79 16.65 -17.52
CA GLY A 603 -35.94 15.97 -16.53
C GLY A 603 -36.44 16.05 -15.08
N SER A 604 -36.15 15.03 -14.26
CA SER A 604 -36.30 15.12 -12.80
C SER A 604 -35.02 14.65 -12.09
N LEU A 605 -34.56 15.39 -11.09
CA LEU A 605 -33.39 15.04 -10.29
C LEU A 605 -33.80 14.21 -9.08
N ALA A 606 -33.35 12.96 -9.00
CA ALA A 606 -33.60 12.08 -7.86
C ALA A 606 -32.41 12.10 -6.89
N VAL A 607 -32.62 12.62 -5.68
CA VAL A 607 -31.58 12.70 -4.64
C VAL A 607 -31.87 11.68 -3.55
N ARG A 608 -30.99 10.67 -3.41
CA ARG A 608 -31.04 9.66 -2.33
C ARG A 608 -30.04 10.02 -1.26
N LEU A 609 -30.51 10.16 -0.02
CA LEU A 609 -29.66 10.40 1.14
C LEU A 609 -29.46 9.08 1.91
N GLY A 610 -28.21 8.75 2.25
CA GLY A 610 -27.90 7.58 3.09
C GLY A 610 -28.51 7.68 4.49
N ARG A 611 -28.92 6.55 5.05
CA ARG A 611 -29.38 6.43 6.45
C ARG A 611 -28.17 6.57 7.39
N PRO A 612 -28.17 7.48 8.37
CA PRO A 612 -27.21 7.41 9.48
C PRO A 612 -27.67 6.38 10.52
N ALA A 613 -26.73 5.75 11.21
CA ALA A 613 -27.01 5.03 12.44
C ALA A 613 -27.55 6.02 13.51
N GLY A 614 -28.74 5.76 14.03
CA GLY A 614 -29.36 6.55 15.12
C GLY A 614 -30.34 7.64 14.67
N ALA A 615 -31.43 7.78 15.43
CA ALA A 615 -32.58 8.63 15.14
C ALA A 615 -32.24 10.14 15.12
N ALA A 616 -31.95 10.68 13.94
CA ALA A 616 -31.65 12.10 13.76
C ALA A 616 -32.74 12.86 12.96
N ARG A 617 -33.13 14.00 13.53
CA ARG A 617 -34.25 14.90 13.20
C ARG A 617 -34.20 15.56 11.81
N ALA A 618 -35.29 16.28 11.49
CA ALA A 618 -35.63 16.88 10.20
C ALA A 618 -34.46 17.60 9.49
N ARG A 619 -34.30 17.34 8.20
CA ARG A 619 -33.31 18.02 7.34
C ARG A 619 -34.02 19.09 6.50
N THR A 620 -33.27 20.06 5.99
CA THR A 620 -33.79 21.01 4.99
C THR A 620 -32.99 20.85 3.72
N MET A 621 -33.67 20.54 2.62
CA MET A 621 -33.09 20.54 1.28
C MET A 621 -33.48 21.83 0.57
N ILE A 622 -32.49 22.49 -0.03
CA ILE A 622 -32.65 23.73 -0.79
C ILE A 622 -32.13 23.44 -2.18
N MET A 623 -32.99 23.61 -3.18
CA MET A 623 -32.59 23.59 -4.59
C MET A 623 -32.44 25.03 -5.07
N LYS A 624 -31.32 25.30 -5.73
CA LYS A 624 -31.11 26.51 -6.52
C LYS A 624 -30.93 26.11 -7.97
N VAL A 625 -31.58 26.84 -8.88
CA VAL A 625 -31.48 26.64 -10.32
C VAL A 625 -30.91 27.93 -10.89
N ASP A 626 -29.82 27.83 -11.65
CA ASP A 626 -29.07 28.96 -12.21
C ASP A 626 -28.79 30.05 -11.15
N GLY A 627 -28.39 29.62 -9.95
CA GLY A 627 -28.11 30.48 -8.79
C GLY A 627 -29.33 30.98 -8.02
N THR A 628 -30.54 30.87 -8.57
CA THR A 628 -31.78 31.35 -7.95
C THR A 628 -32.44 30.26 -7.11
N ARG A 629 -32.81 30.57 -5.86
CA ARG A 629 -33.43 29.59 -4.95
C ARG A 629 -34.88 29.31 -5.36
N THR A 630 -35.14 28.11 -5.86
CA THR A 630 -36.46 27.75 -6.41
C THR A 630 -37.33 26.94 -5.46
N LYS A 631 -36.75 26.11 -4.56
CA LYS A 631 -37.55 25.27 -3.66
C LYS A 631 -36.85 24.96 -2.33
N LYS A 632 -37.61 24.97 -1.22
CA LYS A 632 -37.19 24.56 0.13
C LYS A 632 -38.11 23.45 0.63
N ILE A 633 -37.55 22.30 1.02
CA ILE A 633 -38.32 21.17 1.56
C ILE A 633 -37.74 20.76 2.91
N THR A 634 -38.59 20.70 3.94
CA THR A 634 -38.21 20.31 5.30
C THR A 634 -39.08 19.13 5.77
N ARG A 635 -38.49 17.94 5.98
CA ARG A 635 -39.17 16.73 6.51
C ARG A 635 -38.20 15.84 7.33
N ARG A 636 -38.73 14.87 8.09
CA ARG A 636 -37.95 13.70 8.57
C ARG A 636 -37.70 12.80 7.36
N PHE A 637 -36.44 12.49 7.04
CA PHE A 637 -36.08 11.81 5.78
C PHE A 637 -35.62 10.38 6.02
N GLU A 638 -36.29 9.43 5.37
CA GLU A 638 -35.82 8.04 5.22
C GLU A 638 -35.83 7.53 3.76
N ARG A 639 -36.08 8.37 2.73
CA ARG A 639 -36.17 7.96 1.31
C ARG A 639 -35.69 9.01 0.28
N THR A 640 -35.51 8.56 -0.97
CA THR A 640 -35.16 9.35 -2.18
C THR A 640 -36.19 10.44 -2.50
N VAL A 641 -35.75 11.64 -2.87
CA VAL A 641 -36.61 12.78 -3.25
C VAL A 641 -36.41 13.09 -4.72
N ARG A 642 -37.51 13.16 -5.50
CA ARG A 642 -37.49 13.61 -6.90
C ARG A 642 -37.88 15.07 -6.98
N LEU A 643 -37.07 15.87 -7.67
CA LEU A 643 -37.28 17.29 -7.89
C LEU A 643 -37.44 17.54 -9.40
N PRO A 644 -38.57 18.11 -9.86
CA PRO A 644 -38.74 18.46 -11.27
C PRO A 644 -37.82 19.62 -11.63
N LEU A 645 -37.18 19.53 -12.80
CA LEU A 645 -36.31 20.59 -13.32
C LEU A 645 -37.12 21.54 -14.21
N PRO A 646 -36.91 22.87 -14.13
CA PRO A 646 -37.54 23.82 -15.05
C PRO A 646 -37.08 23.61 -16.51
N ASP A 647 -37.95 23.91 -17.47
CA ASP A 647 -37.78 23.65 -18.92
C ASP A 647 -36.60 24.43 -19.60
N ALA A 648 -35.78 25.16 -18.83
CA ALA A 648 -34.62 25.91 -19.32
C ALA A 648 -33.43 25.93 -18.33
N ALA A 649 -33.40 25.02 -17.35
CA ALA A 649 -32.33 24.97 -16.37
C ALA A 649 -31.03 24.44 -16.98
N THR A 650 -29.96 25.23 -16.99
CA THR A 650 -28.62 24.76 -17.41
C THR A 650 -27.79 24.28 -16.23
N ARG A 651 -28.12 24.75 -15.01
CA ARG A 651 -27.40 24.41 -13.78
C ARG A 651 -28.32 24.26 -12.58
N VAL A 652 -28.06 23.24 -11.77
CA VAL A 652 -28.82 22.94 -10.54
C VAL A 652 -27.87 22.67 -9.37
N ASP A 653 -27.99 23.47 -8.32
CA ASP A 653 -27.30 23.27 -7.05
C ASP A 653 -28.28 22.68 -6.02
N VAL A 654 -27.93 21.53 -5.44
CA VAL A 654 -28.67 20.94 -4.32
C VAL A 654 -27.87 21.07 -3.05
N VAL A 655 -28.44 21.78 -2.08
CA VAL A 655 -27.85 22.00 -0.76
C VAL A 655 -28.68 21.29 0.30
N VAL A 656 -28.06 20.41 1.07
CA VAL A 656 -28.70 19.70 2.18
C VAL A 656 -28.10 20.18 3.49
N ARG A 657 -28.96 20.65 4.40
CA ARG A 657 -28.57 21.14 5.73
C ARG A 657 -29.25 20.32 6.82
N ARG A 658 -28.48 19.92 7.82
CA ARG A 658 -29.00 19.33 9.06
C ARG A 658 -29.44 20.46 10.01
N VAL A 659 -30.65 20.39 10.56
CA VAL A 659 -31.15 21.39 11.51
C VAL A 659 -30.75 20.98 12.93
N SER A 660 -29.46 21.08 13.25
CA SER A 660 -28.94 21.03 14.64
C SER A 660 -27.61 21.77 14.71
N ALA A 661 -27.21 22.18 15.93
CA ALA A 661 -26.22 23.22 16.24
C ALA A 661 -24.79 23.08 15.65
N SER A 662 -24.48 21.97 14.98
CA SER A 662 -23.27 21.79 14.16
C SER A 662 -23.72 21.60 12.71
N ALA A 663 -23.82 22.69 11.95
CA ALA A 663 -24.46 22.70 10.64
C ALA A 663 -23.57 22.10 9.54
N LEU A 664 -23.52 20.77 9.43
CA LEU A 664 -22.95 20.11 8.25
C LEU A 664 -23.78 20.52 7.01
N THR A 665 -23.14 21.20 6.06
CA THR A 665 -23.75 21.62 4.80
C THR A 665 -23.05 20.88 3.67
N VAL A 666 -23.81 20.07 2.93
CA VAL A 666 -23.30 19.39 1.72
C VAL A 666 -23.97 20.01 0.52
N SER A 667 -23.18 20.54 -0.41
CA SER A 667 -23.64 21.05 -1.69
C SER A 667 -23.07 20.21 -2.82
N ARG A 668 -23.92 19.79 -3.75
CA ARG A 668 -23.50 19.24 -5.04
C ARG A 668 -24.11 20.07 -6.16
N ARG A 669 -23.30 20.33 -7.18
CA ARG A 669 -23.68 21.01 -8.41
C ARG A 669 -23.85 19.97 -9.51
N TYR A 670 -24.88 20.16 -10.32
CA TYR A 670 -25.19 19.36 -11.49
C TYR A 670 -25.39 20.32 -12.66
N ASP A 671 -24.64 20.13 -13.74
CA ASP A 671 -24.94 20.77 -15.02
C ASP A 671 -25.98 19.91 -15.73
N VAL A 672 -27.02 20.55 -16.27
CA VAL A 672 -28.18 19.89 -16.87
C VAL A 672 -28.15 20.18 -18.36
N CYS A 673 -28.17 19.13 -19.17
CA CYS A 673 -28.11 19.21 -20.64
C CYS A 673 -29.33 19.88 -21.25
#